data_AF-A0A517MGQ9-F1
#
_entry.id   AF-A0A517MGQ9-F1
#
_cell.length_a   1.000
_cell.length_b   1.000
_cell.length_c   1.000
_cell.angle_alpha   90.00
_cell.angle_beta   90.00
_cell.angle_gamma   90.00
#
_symmetry.space_group_name_H-M   'P 1'
#
loop_
_entity.id
_entity.type
_entity.pdbx_description
1 polymer ?
#
loop_
_entity_poly.entity_id
_entity_poly.type
_entity_poly.pdbx_seq_one_letter_code
_entity_poly.pdbx_strand_id
1 'polypeptide(L)'
;MFRFSAGRRSTRFTSRGASRFFPAAIVIYNSVRWIKQKQMKRLSQLFIVSLIWLSPAFANAADSRPNIIVFYTDDHGHADLSCQGVFDDIKTPNVDALAQKGVLARHGYSTAPQCVPSRAGLLIGKFQSRFGLEANGDSLAGFDREQTFPQRLQNAGYKTAQFGKWHLGPGPKITTHGFDHVFNQNSGRPFAANIDLNGRDREMSPLPPQMYHIDACSKAAASLIERYKDDPFFLYVAYRAPHVPLDAPPKYLNRFPGKMPQRRRQALAMLSAVDDGVGLITETLAKYQLTEKTLIFYIGDNGAPLKIHKLDAPGGGPGWDGSLNNPLNGEKGMLSEGGMHVPFVISWPGTIPAGQVFDHPVSALDVAATAAALANVDTQPNDLDGVNLIPYLTGKKTDPPHDFLAWRWVAQAAIREGDWKLLRGGDREYLYNLKVDIEEKQNLANEHPEIAERLRFKLTRWANQLDPPGLTNGGMSQAASDYFDFYLDGKPATPLPAKFRPKAKPNASGESEFPWTVRNGKIQQTEEGIQILPLASDQKQPSFITRNGLLLAGPVSVRVTAKTSVSGAVDFSWREPGDKEFPALKRMSIAVQKTNDWQTFETTLPSTAKIIHVRIRFPKGITSIKNIELKPVRGKAITLTD
;
A
#
# COMPACT_ATOMS: atom_id res chain seq x y z
N MET A 1 -12.17 20.97 -56.88
CA MET A 1 -11.62 20.87 -58.25
C MET A 1 -10.37 19.99 -58.16
N PHE A 2 -10.12 19.13 -59.15
CA PHE A 2 -9.25 17.93 -59.17
C PHE A 2 -9.93 16.60 -58.78
N ARG A 3 -10.33 15.90 -59.85
CA ARG A 3 -10.73 14.49 -59.98
C ARG A 3 -9.48 13.63 -60.21
N PHE A 4 -9.50 12.36 -59.83
CA PHE A 4 -9.23 11.25 -60.77
C PHE A 4 -9.91 9.96 -60.29
N SER A 5 -10.52 9.26 -61.24
CA SER A 5 -11.44 8.13 -61.06
C SER A 5 -10.76 6.78 -61.25
N ALA A 6 -11.43 5.76 -60.71
CA ALA A 6 -11.18 4.34 -60.87
C ALA A 6 -11.29 3.83 -62.33
N GLY A 7 -10.73 2.62 -62.56
CA GLY A 7 -11.03 1.80 -63.73
C GLY A 7 -10.31 0.45 -63.74
N ARG A 8 -11.01 -0.63 -63.37
CA ARG A 8 -10.66 -2.04 -63.65
C ARG A 8 -11.13 -2.43 -65.06
N ARG A 9 -10.38 -3.29 -65.76
CA ARG A 9 -10.74 -4.66 -66.25
C ARG A 9 -10.06 -5.07 -67.57
N SER A 10 -9.44 -6.26 -67.51
CA SER A 10 -9.38 -7.39 -68.47
C SER A 10 -9.35 -7.18 -69.99
N THR A 11 -8.45 -7.87 -70.70
CA THR A 11 -8.74 -9.12 -71.48
C THR A 11 -7.51 -9.68 -72.22
N ARG A 12 -7.61 -10.97 -72.58
CA ARG A 12 -6.68 -11.94 -73.21
C ARG A 12 -6.30 -11.62 -74.67
N PHE A 13 -5.19 -12.16 -75.21
CA PHE A 13 -5.12 -13.28 -76.19
C PHE A 13 -3.70 -13.53 -76.81
N THR A 14 -3.24 -14.79 -76.70
CA THR A 14 -2.53 -15.69 -77.66
C THR A 14 -1.31 -15.30 -78.53
N SER A 15 -0.32 -16.21 -78.56
CA SER A 15 -0.02 -17.21 -79.64
C SER A 15 1.51 -17.47 -79.74
N ARG A 16 1.98 -18.72 -79.58
CA ARG A 16 2.32 -19.78 -80.57
C ARG A 16 3.82 -19.84 -80.96
N GLY A 17 4.33 -21.07 -81.03
CA GLY A 17 5.51 -21.50 -81.80
C GLY A 17 6.68 -22.05 -80.97
N ALA A 18 7.39 -23.14 -81.29
CA ALA A 18 7.14 -24.44 -81.91
C ALA A 18 8.50 -25.18 -81.95
N SER A 19 8.51 -26.51 -81.72
CA SER A 19 9.47 -27.52 -82.26
C SER A 19 10.97 -27.41 -81.92
N ARG A 20 11.81 -28.45 -81.83
CA ARG A 20 11.80 -29.92 -82.00
C ARG A 20 13.20 -30.41 -81.55
N PHE A 21 13.35 -31.64 -81.06
CA PHE A 21 14.23 -32.71 -81.58
C PHE A 21 14.43 -33.85 -80.55
N PHE A 22 14.30 -35.08 -81.07
CA PHE A 22 14.32 -36.45 -80.50
C PHE A 22 15.75 -37.05 -80.60
N PRO A 23 16.03 -38.38 -80.46
CA PRO A 23 15.50 -39.53 -79.66
C PRO A 23 16.62 -40.49 -79.09
N ALA A 24 16.20 -41.60 -78.46
CA ALA A 24 16.72 -43.01 -78.53
C ALA A 24 16.82 -43.64 -77.11
N ALA A 25 16.06 -44.64 -76.65
CA ALA A 25 15.53 -45.94 -77.14
C ALA A 25 16.50 -47.13 -76.93
N ILE A 26 15.91 -48.31 -76.61
CA ILE A 26 16.40 -49.73 -76.78
C ILE A 26 17.20 -50.31 -75.57
N VAL A 27 16.95 -51.49 -74.93
CA VAL A 27 16.19 -52.74 -75.25
C VAL A 27 16.08 -53.73 -74.02
N ILE A 28 14.91 -54.36 -73.84
CA ILE A 28 14.50 -55.79 -73.53
C ILE A 28 15.23 -56.60 -72.38
N TYR A 29 14.61 -57.38 -71.45
CA TYR A 29 13.93 -58.68 -71.63
C TYR A 29 13.22 -59.30 -70.40
N ASN A 30 12.26 -60.17 -70.73
CA ASN A 30 11.27 -61.00 -70.01
C ASN A 30 11.80 -61.83 -68.79
N SER A 31 11.03 -62.45 -67.87
CA SER A 31 9.75 -63.19 -67.96
C SER A 31 9.21 -63.60 -66.56
N VAL A 32 7.88 -63.61 -66.40
CA VAL A 32 7.02 -64.63 -65.73
C VAL A 32 7.01 -64.82 -64.19
N ARG A 33 5.84 -64.44 -63.65
CA ARG A 33 5.09 -64.91 -62.46
C ARG A 33 5.28 -66.40 -62.08
N TRP A 34 5.53 -66.67 -60.78
CA TRP A 34 4.75 -67.66 -60.01
C TRP A 34 4.98 -67.54 -58.48
N ILE A 35 3.89 -67.29 -57.76
CA ILE A 35 3.53 -67.81 -56.41
C ILE A 35 4.66 -67.93 -55.36
N LYS A 36 4.62 -67.06 -54.32
CA LYS A 36 4.40 -67.49 -52.92
C LYS A 36 4.10 -66.31 -52.00
N GLN A 37 2.80 -66.06 -51.94
CA GLN A 37 2.03 -65.40 -50.90
C GLN A 37 2.35 -66.00 -49.51
N LYS A 38 3.51 -65.68 -48.90
CA LYS A 38 3.76 -66.03 -47.47
C LYS A 38 4.83 -65.20 -46.74
N GLN A 39 5.25 -64.05 -47.26
CA GLN A 39 6.18 -63.15 -46.55
C GLN A 39 5.75 -61.66 -46.48
N MET A 40 4.52 -61.31 -46.83
CA MET A 40 4.03 -59.92 -46.74
C MET A 40 3.15 -59.63 -45.50
N LYS A 41 3.37 -60.34 -44.39
CA LYS A 41 2.73 -60.01 -43.09
C LYS A 41 3.72 -59.76 -41.94
N ARG A 42 5.03 -59.76 -42.18
CA ARG A 42 6.04 -59.46 -41.13
C ARG A 42 6.91 -58.23 -41.39
N LEU A 43 6.80 -57.58 -42.55
CA LEU A 43 7.55 -56.34 -42.86
C LEU A 43 6.73 -55.06 -42.71
N SER A 44 5.39 -55.15 -42.65
CA SER A 44 4.51 -53.99 -42.36
C SER A 44 4.36 -53.68 -40.86
N GLN A 45 4.77 -54.60 -39.97
CA GLN A 45 4.78 -54.37 -38.53
C GLN A 45 6.09 -53.78 -38.00
N LEU A 46 7.18 -53.84 -38.78
CA LEU A 46 8.47 -53.25 -38.37
C LEU A 46 8.65 -51.80 -38.83
N PHE A 47 7.94 -51.34 -39.86
CA PHE A 47 7.99 -49.93 -40.28
C PHE A 47 7.01 -49.00 -39.53
N ILE A 48 5.97 -49.56 -38.90
CA ILE A 48 5.02 -48.78 -38.08
C ILE A 48 5.51 -48.63 -36.63
N VAL A 49 6.42 -49.49 -36.16
CA VAL A 49 7.00 -49.39 -34.81
C VAL A 49 8.22 -48.45 -34.75
N SER A 50 8.86 -48.14 -35.88
CA SER A 50 9.97 -47.17 -35.94
C SER A 50 9.53 -45.70 -36.05
N LEU A 51 8.27 -45.43 -36.41
CA LEU A 51 7.71 -44.07 -36.54
C LEU A 51 7.02 -43.56 -35.26
N ILE A 52 6.95 -44.37 -34.20
CA ILE A 52 6.38 -43.99 -32.90
C ILE A 52 7.47 -43.51 -31.90
N TRP A 53 8.76 -43.60 -32.26
CA TRP A 53 9.88 -43.19 -31.39
C TRP A 53 10.57 -41.87 -31.79
N LEU A 54 9.96 -41.11 -32.72
CA LEU A 54 10.37 -39.76 -33.08
C LEU A 54 9.21 -38.78 -32.88
N SER A 55 8.48 -38.92 -31.78
CA SER A 55 7.84 -37.73 -31.20
C SER A 55 8.99 -36.85 -30.73
N PRO A 56 9.19 -35.63 -31.25
CA PRO A 56 10.02 -34.69 -30.53
C PRO A 56 9.33 -34.59 -29.17
N ALA A 57 10.01 -35.03 -28.11
CA ALA A 57 9.68 -34.56 -26.81
C ALA A 57 9.78 -33.04 -26.96
N PHE A 58 8.63 -32.37 -27.11
CA PHE A 58 8.51 -30.96 -26.84
C PHE A 58 8.81 -30.87 -25.34
N ALA A 59 10.10 -30.90 -25.00
CA ALA A 59 10.59 -30.33 -23.78
C ALA A 59 10.09 -28.90 -23.86
N ASN A 60 9.01 -28.62 -23.14
CA ASN A 60 8.48 -27.29 -22.98
C ASN A 60 9.68 -26.48 -22.49
N ALA A 61 10.28 -25.68 -23.37
CA ALA A 61 11.42 -24.87 -22.98
C ALA A 61 10.92 -24.03 -21.80
N ALA A 62 11.57 -24.20 -20.64
CA ALA A 62 11.16 -23.50 -19.44
C ALA A 62 11.05 -22.01 -19.77
N ASP A 63 9.89 -21.41 -19.49
CA ASP A 63 9.61 -20.03 -19.87
C ASP A 63 10.74 -19.13 -19.37
N SER A 64 11.45 -18.47 -20.28
CA SER A 64 12.65 -17.70 -19.94
C SER A 64 12.33 -16.34 -19.34
N ARG A 65 11.05 -15.92 -19.37
CA ARG A 65 10.63 -14.62 -18.84
C ARG A 65 10.75 -14.59 -17.32
N PRO A 66 11.17 -13.47 -16.72
CA PRO A 66 11.33 -13.38 -15.28
C PRO A 66 9.98 -13.25 -14.58
N ASN A 67 9.95 -13.67 -13.32
CA ASN A 67 8.90 -13.27 -12.39
C ASN A 67 9.10 -11.80 -12.00
N ILE A 68 8.01 -11.12 -11.64
CA ILE A 68 8.04 -9.71 -11.26
C ILE A 68 7.31 -9.54 -9.92
N ILE A 69 7.93 -8.89 -8.95
CA ILE A 69 7.31 -8.54 -7.67
C ILE A 69 7.46 -7.05 -7.45
N VAL A 70 6.36 -6.38 -7.08
CA VAL A 70 6.36 -4.99 -6.64
C VAL A 70 5.85 -4.95 -5.22
N PHE A 71 6.76 -4.68 -4.29
CA PHE A 71 6.43 -4.24 -2.94
C PHE A 71 6.13 -2.75 -2.97
N TYR A 72 4.93 -2.36 -2.52
CA TYR A 72 4.49 -0.97 -2.52
C TYR A 72 3.99 -0.56 -1.14
N THR A 73 4.80 0.20 -0.41
CA THR A 73 4.48 0.69 0.94
C THR A 73 3.70 2.00 0.89
N ASP A 74 3.02 2.37 1.97
CA ASP A 74 2.03 3.44 2.02
C ASP A 74 2.40 4.47 3.08
N ASP A 75 2.69 5.70 2.67
CA ASP A 75 3.24 6.78 3.50
C ASP A 75 4.65 6.52 4.06
N HIS A 76 5.44 5.73 3.35
CA HIS A 76 6.80 5.38 3.76
C HIS A 76 7.79 6.49 3.42
N GLY A 77 8.21 7.25 4.43
CA GLY A 77 9.17 8.34 4.29
C GLY A 77 10.56 7.86 3.91
N HIS A 78 11.28 8.69 3.16
CA HIS A 78 12.62 8.40 2.63
C HIS A 78 13.61 7.94 3.72
N ALA A 79 13.54 8.50 4.93
CA ALA A 79 14.50 8.23 5.99
C ALA A 79 14.32 6.87 6.68
N ASP A 80 13.19 6.20 6.46
CA ASP A 80 12.79 5.01 7.23
C ASP A 80 13.06 3.68 6.54
N LEU A 81 14.15 3.64 5.78
CA LEU A 81 14.71 2.43 5.22
C LEU A 81 16.17 2.33 5.67
N SER A 82 16.58 1.25 6.36
CA SER A 82 17.88 1.25 7.05
C SER A 82 19.07 1.33 6.09
N CYS A 83 18.97 0.82 4.86
CA CYS A 83 20.01 1.00 3.84
C CYS A 83 20.18 2.45 3.35
N GLN A 84 19.28 3.38 3.69
CA GLN A 84 19.48 4.82 3.49
C GLN A 84 20.47 5.41 4.50
N GLY A 85 20.64 4.77 5.67
CA GLY A 85 21.59 5.20 6.71
C GLY A 85 21.26 6.54 7.38
N VAL A 86 20.01 7.02 7.32
CA VAL A 86 19.62 8.31 7.92
C VAL A 86 19.38 8.21 9.43
N PHE A 87 18.73 7.14 9.89
CA PHE A 87 18.45 6.89 11.30
C PHE A 87 18.83 5.47 11.71
N ASP A 88 19.34 5.32 12.94
CA ASP A 88 19.71 4.03 13.50
C ASP A 88 18.54 3.28 14.16
N ASP A 89 17.39 3.93 14.35
CA ASP A 89 16.23 3.37 15.04
C ASP A 89 15.40 2.43 14.16
N ILE A 90 15.51 2.55 12.83
CA ILE A 90 14.91 1.63 11.86
C ILE A 90 15.85 0.46 11.56
N LYS A 91 15.27 -0.73 11.39
CA LYS A 91 15.96 -1.95 10.96
C LYS A 91 15.10 -2.69 9.94
N THR A 92 15.60 -2.77 8.70
CA THR A 92 14.98 -3.47 7.57
C THR A 92 15.98 -4.43 6.90
N PRO A 93 16.51 -5.44 7.63
CA PRO A 93 17.58 -6.30 7.12
C PRO A 93 17.23 -7.06 5.83
N ASN A 94 15.97 -7.41 5.59
CA ASN A 94 15.57 -8.12 4.38
C ASN A 94 15.53 -7.18 3.17
N VAL A 95 15.04 -5.94 3.34
CA VAL A 95 15.10 -4.93 2.27
C VAL A 95 16.55 -4.48 2.02
N ASP A 96 17.36 -4.36 3.08
CA ASP A 96 18.79 -4.06 2.96
C ASP A 96 19.51 -5.16 2.16
N ALA A 97 19.15 -6.43 2.37
CA ALA A 97 19.67 -7.54 1.58
C ALA A 97 19.25 -7.47 0.10
N LEU A 98 18.04 -6.99 -0.21
CA LEU A 98 17.64 -6.74 -1.60
C LEU A 98 18.50 -5.66 -2.24
N ALA A 99 18.77 -4.56 -1.53
CA ALA A 99 19.63 -3.48 -2.01
C ALA A 99 21.08 -3.96 -2.20
N GLN A 100 21.63 -4.70 -1.25
CA GLN A 100 22.97 -5.29 -1.35
C GLN A 100 23.11 -6.27 -2.52
N LYS A 101 22.05 -7.01 -2.86
CA LYS A 101 22.04 -7.94 -4.01
C LYS A 101 21.61 -7.29 -5.33
N GLY A 102 21.30 -6.00 -5.31
CA GLY A 102 20.80 -5.27 -6.46
C GLY A 102 21.23 -3.81 -6.43
N VAL A 103 20.24 -2.93 -6.46
CA VAL A 103 20.40 -1.48 -6.63
C VAL A 103 19.60 -0.76 -5.55
N LEU A 104 20.26 0.16 -4.84
CA LEU A 104 19.62 1.27 -4.14
C LEU A 104 19.54 2.46 -5.11
N ALA A 105 18.33 2.85 -5.52
CA ALA A 105 18.17 4.04 -6.36
C ALA A 105 18.17 5.28 -5.47
N ARG A 106 19.24 6.09 -5.54
CA ARG A 106 19.39 7.28 -4.68
C ARG A 106 18.34 8.35 -4.97
N HIS A 107 17.76 8.33 -6.17
CA HIS A 107 16.77 9.30 -6.64
C HIS A 107 15.53 8.59 -7.19
N GLY A 108 14.82 7.87 -6.32
CA GLY A 108 13.58 7.17 -6.66
C GLY A 108 12.33 8.00 -6.42
N TYR A 109 11.50 8.17 -7.44
CA TYR A 109 10.33 9.04 -7.37
C TYR A 109 9.00 8.30 -7.50
N SER A 110 8.03 8.67 -6.68
CA SER A 110 6.63 8.32 -6.89
C SER A 110 6.04 9.09 -8.08
N THR A 111 4.86 8.68 -8.56
CA THR A 111 4.18 9.38 -9.66
C THR A 111 3.32 10.54 -9.17
N ALA A 112 3.00 10.59 -7.86
CA ALA A 112 2.25 11.65 -7.22
C ALA A 112 2.57 11.72 -5.71
N PRO A 113 2.32 12.86 -5.04
CA PRO A 113 2.57 13.01 -3.60
C PRO A 113 1.39 12.49 -2.75
N GLN A 114 0.57 11.58 -3.29
CA GLN A 114 -0.64 11.07 -2.66
C GLN A 114 -1.04 9.67 -3.18
N CYS A 115 -1.63 8.85 -2.32
CA CYS A 115 -1.84 7.42 -2.56
C CYS A 115 -2.61 7.05 -3.84
N VAL A 116 -3.83 7.59 -4.07
CA VAL A 116 -4.68 7.22 -5.23
C VAL A 116 -3.99 7.57 -6.55
N PRO A 117 -3.61 8.84 -6.81
CA PRO A 117 -2.94 9.20 -8.05
C PRO A 117 -1.62 8.44 -8.23
N SER A 118 -0.87 8.22 -7.14
CA SER A 118 0.39 7.49 -7.19
C SER A 118 0.22 6.05 -7.67
N ARG A 119 -0.71 5.31 -7.06
CA ARG A 119 -1.03 3.91 -7.39
C ARG A 119 -1.58 3.77 -8.81
N ALA A 120 -2.43 4.70 -9.23
CA ALA A 120 -2.94 4.73 -10.59
C ALA A 120 -1.82 4.92 -11.61
N GLY A 121 -0.93 5.89 -11.36
CA GLY A 121 0.20 6.16 -12.24
C GLY A 121 1.16 4.98 -12.35
N LEU A 122 1.49 4.33 -11.22
CA LEU A 122 2.27 3.08 -11.21
C LEU A 122 1.61 1.99 -12.06
N LEU A 123 0.32 1.70 -11.82
CA LEU A 123 -0.36 0.56 -12.43
C LEU A 123 -0.69 0.76 -13.91
N ILE A 124 -0.90 2.00 -14.35
CA ILE A 124 -1.06 2.32 -15.78
C ILE A 124 0.30 2.49 -16.46
N GLY A 125 1.31 2.97 -15.75
CA GLY A 125 2.59 3.35 -16.32
C GLY A 125 2.57 4.70 -17.03
N LYS A 126 1.60 5.56 -16.68
CA LYS A 126 1.44 6.92 -17.20
C LYS A 126 1.27 7.91 -16.06
N PHE A 127 1.65 9.16 -16.25
CA PHE A 127 1.29 10.21 -15.30
C PHE A 127 -0.23 10.29 -15.17
N GLN A 128 -0.72 10.25 -13.94
CA GLN A 128 -2.13 10.22 -13.60
C GLN A 128 -2.95 11.40 -14.15
N SER A 129 -2.30 12.55 -14.31
CA SER A 129 -2.90 13.73 -14.93
C SER A 129 -3.16 13.57 -16.42
N ARG A 130 -2.60 12.55 -17.11
CA ARG A 130 -2.94 12.25 -18.51
C ARG A 130 -4.34 11.65 -18.66
N PHE A 131 -4.91 11.14 -17.58
CA PHE A 131 -6.25 10.55 -17.54
C PHE A 131 -7.10 11.15 -16.42
N GLY A 132 -6.84 12.40 -16.04
CA GLY A 132 -7.74 13.19 -15.18
C GLY A 132 -7.88 12.71 -13.74
N LEU A 133 -6.88 11.99 -13.19
CA LEU A 133 -6.89 11.53 -11.79
C LEU A 133 -5.79 12.23 -10.99
N GLU A 134 -6.07 13.38 -10.40
CA GLU A 134 -5.02 14.18 -9.74
C GLU A 134 -4.97 13.99 -8.23
N ALA A 135 -6.12 13.77 -7.59
CA ALA A 135 -6.23 13.74 -6.15
C ALA A 135 -7.07 12.56 -5.65
N ASN A 136 -6.86 12.20 -4.38
CA ASN A 136 -7.77 11.32 -3.67
C ASN A 136 -9.17 11.94 -3.64
N GLY A 137 -10.18 11.17 -4.06
CA GLY A 137 -11.58 11.60 -4.12
C GLY A 137 -12.04 12.01 -5.51
N ASP A 138 -11.11 12.15 -6.46
CA ASP A 138 -11.45 12.31 -7.87
C ASP A 138 -12.15 11.06 -8.42
N SER A 139 -12.84 11.24 -9.54
CA SER A 139 -13.44 10.14 -10.28
C SER A 139 -12.39 9.17 -10.80
N LEU A 140 -12.60 7.88 -10.57
CA LEU A 140 -11.75 6.82 -11.15
C LEU A 140 -12.10 6.49 -12.60
N ALA A 141 -13.04 7.22 -13.22
CA ALA A 141 -13.48 6.92 -14.59
C ALA A 141 -12.35 7.01 -15.64
N GLY A 142 -11.35 7.88 -15.42
CA GLY A 142 -10.17 7.95 -16.26
C GLY A 142 -9.27 6.72 -16.09
N PHE A 143 -9.01 6.32 -14.84
CA PHE A 143 -8.28 5.10 -14.51
C PHE A 143 -8.96 3.85 -15.08
N ASP A 144 -10.27 3.73 -14.96
CA ASP A 144 -11.05 2.57 -15.42
C ASP A 144 -11.07 2.40 -16.96
N ARG A 145 -10.72 3.45 -17.72
CA ARG A 145 -10.62 3.41 -19.20
C ARG A 145 -9.23 3.03 -19.69
N GLU A 146 -8.21 3.19 -18.86
CA GLU A 146 -6.82 2.94 -19.22
C GLU A 146 -6.48 1.46 -19.03
N GLN A 147 -5.54 0.98 -19.85
CA GLN A 147 -5.02 -0.37 -19.70
C GLN A 147 -3.90 -0.38 -18.66
N THR A 148 -4.03 -1.21 -17.64
CA THR A 148 -3.00 -1.38 -16.60
C THR A 148 -1.90 -2.34 -17.08
N PHE A 149 -0.66 -2.16 -16.62
CA PHE A 149 0.41 -3.10 -16.93
C PHE A 149 0.14 -4.52 -16.41
N PRO A 150 -0.55 -4.76 -15.27
CA PRO A 150 -0.98 -6.11 -14.89
C PRO A 150 -1.92 -6.74 -15.92
N GLN A 151 -2.84 -5.98 -16.55
CA GLN A 151 -3.64 -6.52 -17.67
C GLN A 151 -2.75 -6.91 -18.85
N ARG A 152 -1.73 -6.11 -19.17
CA ARG A 152 -0.75 -6.43 -20.22
C ARG A 152 0.00 -7.73 -19.90
N LEU A 153 0.45 -7.91 -18.65
CA LEU A 153 1.12 -9.13 -18.18
C LEU A 153 0.18 -10.35 -18.20
N GLN A 154 -1.05 -10.19 -17.72
CA GLN A 154 -2.08 -11.24 -17.74
C GLN A 154 -2.34 -11.72 -19.18
N ASN A 155 -2.49 -10.78 -20.13
CA ASN A 155 -2.67 -11.10 -21.55
C ASN A 155 -1.43 -11.79 -22.16
N ALA A 156 -0.24 -11.54 -21.63
CA ALA A 156 0.99 -12.24 -22.00
C ALA A 156 1.12 -13.61 -21.31
N GLY A 157 0.16 -14.02 -20.47
CA GLY A 157 0.14 -15.33 -19.82
C GLY A 157 0.81 -15.38 -18.45
N TYR A 158 1.15 -14.23 -17.84
CA TYR A 158 1.59 -14.20 -16.45
C TYR A 158 0.43 -14.56 -15.51
N LYS A 159 0.75 -15.22 -14.39
CA LYS A 159 -0.14 -15.32 -13.24
C LYS A 159 -0.07 -14.04 -12.43
N THR A 160 -1.18 -13.32 -12.29
CA THR A 160 -1.17 -11.99 -11.67
C THR A 160 -1.91 -11.98 -10.34
N ALA A 161 -1.33 -11.33 -9.33
CA ALA A 161 -1.95 -11.27 -8.00
C ALA A 161 -1.78 -9.92 -7.30
N GLN A 162 -2.82 -9.49 -6.59
CA GLN A 162 -2.84 -8.29 -5.76
C GLN A 162 -3.02 -8.65 -4.28
N PHE A 163 -2.18 -8.04 -3.44
CA PHE A 163 -2.24 -8.18 -1.98
C PHE A 163 -2.31 -6.81 -1.31
N GLY A 164 -3.15 -6.67 -0.30
CA GLY A 164 -3.20 -5.46 0.53
C GLY A 164 -4.01 -4.30 -0.06
N LYS A 165 -3.52 -3.08 0.10
CA LYS A 165 -4.24 -1.84 -0.23
C LYS A 165 -4.41 -1.67 -1.75
N TRP A 166 -5.66 -1.64 -2.19
CA TRP A 166 -6.03 -1.30 -3.57
C TRP A 166 -6.17 0.20 -3.79
N HIS A 167 -7.14 0.83 -3.10
CA HIS A 167 -7.43 2.28 -3.13
C HIS A 167 -7.91 2.83 -4.50
N LEU A 168 -8.11 1.99 -5.50
CA LEU A 168 -8.56 2.36 -6.85
C LEU A 168 -9.96 1.77 -7.13
N GLY A 169 -10.87 1.94 -6.18
CA GLY A 169 -12.27 1.52 -6.30
C GLY A 169 -12.62 0.26 -5.50
N PRO A 170 -13.76 -0.38 -5.82
CA PRO A 170 -14.27 -1.53 -5.07
C PRO A 170 -13.37 -2.76 -5.17
N GLY A 171 -13.12 -3.43 -4.04
CA GLY A 171 -12.29 -4.64 -3.97
C GLY A 171 -12.66 -5.77 -4.96
N PRO A 172 -13.96 -6.11 -5.13
CA PRO A 172 -14.35 -7.14 -6.10
C PRO A 172 -14.04 -6.81 -7.56
N LYS A 173 -13.82 -5.52 -7.89
CA LYS A 173 -13.47 -5.09 -9.25
C LYS A 173 -11.96 -5.13 -9.52
N ILE A 174 -11.12 -5.48 -8.55
CA ILE A 174 -9.66 -5.56 -8.78
C ILE A 174 -9.32 -6.53 -9.93
N THR A 175 -10.09 -7.60 -10.09
CA THR A 175 -9.90 -8.58 -11.17
C THR A 175 -10.11 -8.00 -12.57
N THR A 176 -10.90 -6.93 -12.72
CA THR A 176 -11.06 -6.26 -14.03
C THR A 176 -9.83 -5.46 -14.44
N HIS A 177 -8.88 -5.26 -13.53
CA HIS A 177 -7.62 -4.55 -13.76
C HIS A 177 -6.40 -5.48 -13.87
N GLY A 178 -6.65 -6.73 -14.30
CA GLY A 178 -5.59 -7.64 -14.73
C GLY A 178 -4.98 -8.48 -13.62
N PHE A 179 -5.73 -8.73 -12.55
CA PHE A 179 -5.32 -9.57 -11.43
C PHE A 179 -6.16 -10.84 -11.39
N ASP A 180 -5.54 -12.00 -11.61
CA ASP A 180 -6.20 -13.31 -11.46
C ASP A 180 -6.57 -13.54 -9.99
N HIS A 181 -5.67 -13.15 -9.07
CA HIS A 181 -5.79 -13.40 -7.64
C HIS A 181 -5.82 -12.11 -6.84
N VAL A 182 -6.69 -12.06 -5.83
CA VAL A 182 -6.93 -10.89 -5.00
C VAL A 182 -7.02 -11.33 -3.56
N PHE A 183 -6.21 -10.69 -2.71
CA PHE A 183 -6.26 -10.79 -1.26
C PHE A 183 -6.08 -9.38 -0.67
N ASN A 184 -7.14 -8.57 -0.69
CA ASN A 184 -7.01 -7.12 -0.48
C ASN A 184 -7.05 -6.69 1.02
N GLN A 185 -6.55 -7.53 1.92
CA GLN A 185 -6.58 -7.24 3.36
C GLN A 185 -5.70 -6.03 3.70
N ASN A 186 -6.31 -4.91 4.07
CA ASN A 186 -5.60 -3.67 4.38
C ASN A 186 -5.80 -3.18 5.83
N SER A 187 -6.51 -3.93 6.66
CA SER A 187 -6.81 -3.60 8.06
C SER A 187 -7.41 -4.80 8.79
N GLY A 188 -7.72 -4.63 10.07
CA GLY A 188 -8.52 -5.57 10.85
C GLY A 188 -10.02 -5.59 10.52
N ARG A 189 -10.41 -5.45 9.25
CA ARG A 189 -11.81 -5.48 8.78
C ARG A 189 -12.01 -6.53 7.69
N PRO A 190 -13.24 -7.01 7.45
CA PRO A 190 -13.52 -7.86 6.30
C PRO A 190 -13.10 -7.21 4.98
N PHE A 191 -12.60 -8.03 4.06
CA PHE A 191 -11.95 -7.58 2.81
C PHE A 191 -12.29 -8.54 1.67
N ALA A 192 -12.23 -8.09 0.41
CA ALA A 192 -12.50 -8.92 -0.76
C ALA A 192 -11.32 -9.85 -1.07
N ALA A 193 -11.61 -11.14 -1.24
CA ALA A 193 -10.62 -12.09 -1.71
C ALA A 193 -11.23 -13.18 -2.57
N ASN A 194 -10.48 -13.65 -3.57
CA ASN A 194 -10.77 -14.88 -4.32
C ASN A 194 -9.72 -15.98 -4.08
N ILE A 195 -8.80 -15.77 -3.13
CA ILE A 195 -7.87 -16.78 -2.63
C ILE A 195 -7.85 -16.82 -1.10
N ASP A 196 -7.30 -17.90 -0.54
CA ASP A 196 -7.03 -18.05 0.89
C ASP A 196 -5.55 -17.89 1.26
N LEU A 197 -5.25 -17.96 2.56
CA LEU A 197 -3.88 -17.86 3.07
C LEU A 197 -2.97 -19.01 2.63
N ASN A 198 -3.51 -20.06 2.01
CA ASN A 198 -2.77 -21.19 1.47
C ASN A 198 -2.79 -21.19 -0.07
N GLY A 199 -3.19 -20.09 -0.70
CA GLY A 199 -3.18 -19.91 -2.15
C GLY A 199 -4.25 -20.71 -2.88
N ARG A 200 -5.28 -21.20 -2.17
CA ARG A 200 -6.40 -21.95 -2.75
C ARG A 200 -7.48 -21.00 -3.25
N ASP A 201 -8.02 -21.30 -4.42
CA ASP A 201 -9.10 -20.53 -5.02
C ASP A 201 -10.36 -20.59 -4.15
N ARG A 202 -11.10 -19.49 -4.18
CA ARG A 202 -12.45 -19.34 -3.63
C ARG A 202 -13.22 -18.35 -4.47
N GLU A 203 -14.53 -18.34 -4.31
CA GLU A 203 -15.36 -17.29 -4.91
C GLU A 203 -14.96 -15.91 -4.34
N MET A 204 -14.91 -14.91 -5.22
CA MET A 204 -14.69 -13.52 -4.84
C MET A 204 -15.76 -13.07 -3.84
N SER A 205 -15.37 -12.92 -2.59
CA SER A 205 -16.30 -12.62 -1.50
C SER A 205 -15.59 -11.93 -0.32
N PRO A 206 -16.34 -11.29 0.60
CA PRO A 206 -15.76 -10.77 1.83
C PRO A 206 -15.21 -11.89 2.72
N LEU A 207 -13.94 -11.76 3.13
CA LEU A 207 -13.25 -12.63 4.05
C LEU A 207 -12.92 -11.85 5.35
N PRO A 208 -13.22 -12.38 6.55
CA PRO A 208 -12.78 -11.77 7.79
C PRO A 208 -11.25 -11.91 7.98
N PRO A 209 -10.59 -10.96 8.66
CA PRO A 209 -9.17 -11.04 8.96
C PRO A 209 -8.86 -12.24 9.87
N GLN A 210 -7.88 -13.05 9.48
CA GLN A 210 -7.44 -14.22 10.25
C GLN A 210 -6.13 -13.95 11.02
N MET A 211 -5.35 -12.97 10.56
CA MET A 211 -4.10 -12.52 11.17
C MET A 211 -3.85 -11.05 10.84
N TYR A 212 -2.75 -10.48 11.35
CA TYR A 212 -2.35 -9.11 11.07
C TYR A 212 -2.22 -8.88 9.55
N HIS A 213 -2.69 -7.73 9.06
CA HIS A 213 -2.91 -7.50 7.62
C HIS A 213 -1.63 -7.61 6.78
N ILE A 214 -0.49 -7.16 7.31
CA ILE A 214 0.82 -7.29 6.66
C ILE A 214 1.23 -8.77 6.56
N ASP A 215 1.21 -9.48 7.70
CA ASP A 215 1.56 -10.90 7.75
C ASP A 215 0.67 -11.76 6.85
N ALA A 216 -0.63 -11.46 6.80
CA ALA A 216 -1.62 -12.14 5.97
C ALA A 216 -1.31 -11.98 4.48
N CYS A 217 -1.01 -10.75 4.05
CA CYS A 217 -0.64 -10.46 2.66
C CYS A 217 0.66 -11.17 2.28
N SER A 218 1.68 -11.14 3.14
CA SER A 218 2.96 -11.82 2.91
C SER A 218 2.78 -13.33 2.77
N LYS A 219 1.97 -13.94 3.65
CA LYS A 219 1.68 -15.38 3.62
C LYS A 219 0.91 -15.77 2.36
N ALA A 220 -0.12 -14.99 1.99
CA ALA A 220 -0.87 -15.25 0.77
C ALA A 220 0.02 -15.11 -0.48
N ALA A 221 0.91 -14.11 -0.54
CA ALA A 221 1.86 -13.95 -1.64
C ALA A 221 2.84 -15.14 -1.75
N ALA A 222 3.45 -15.55 -0.64
CA ALA A 222 4.34 -16.72 -0.59
C ALA A 222 3.63 -18.00 -1.06
N SER A 223 2.35 -18.18 -0.70
CA SER A 223 1.55 -19.34 -1.12
C SER A 223 1.31 -19.40 -2.62
N LEU A 224 1.17 -18.25 -3.30
CA LEU A 224 1.07 -18.22 -4.77
C LEU A 224 2.40 -18.46 -5.46
N ILE A 225 3.53 -18.02 -4.89
CA ILE A 225 4.86 -18.38 -5.41
C ILE A 225 5.03 -19.90 -5.41
N GLU A 226 4.65 -20.59 -4.33
CA GLU A 226 4.69 -22.05 -4.26
C GLU A 226 3.80 -22.71 -5.33
N ARG A 227 2.58 -22.19 -5.49
CA ARG A 227 1.60 -22.70 -6.46
C ARG A 227 2.08 -22.51 -7.90
N TYR A 228 2.68 -21.37 -8.22
CA TYR A 228 3.06 -20.96 -9.57
C TYR A 228 4.57 -20.93 -9.80
N LYS A 229 5.35 -21.71 -9.05
CA LYS A 229 6.82 -21.79 -9.19
C LYS A 229 7.30 -22.19 -10.59
N ASP A 230 6.43 -22.82 -11.37
CA ASP A 230 6.73 -23.30 -12.72
C ASP A 230 6.22 -22.34 -13.83
N ASP A 231 5.47 -21.29 -13.46
CA ASP A 231 4.88 -20.29 -14.35
C ASP A 231 5.49 -18.89 -14.10
N PRO A 232 5.55 -18.00 -15.11
CA PRO A 232 5.86 -16.59 -14.86
C PRO A 232 4.73 -15.94 -14.05
N PHE A 233 5.08 -15.23 -12.98
CA PHE A 233 4.09 -14.52 -12.16
C PHE A 233 4.43 -13.05 -11.93
N PHE A 234 3.39 -12.28 -11.66
CA PHE A 234 3.44 -10.90 -11.21
C PHE A 234 2.69 -10.73 -9.89
N LEU A 235 3.39 -10.27 -8.85
CA LEU A 235 2.78 -9.98 -7.55
C LEU A 235 2.87 -8.49 -7.23
N TYR A 236 1.72 -7.85 -7.04
CA TYR A 236 1.61 -6.50 -6.50
C TYR A 236 1.29 -6.59 -5.00
N VAL A 237 2.31 -6.44 -4.17
CA VAL A 237 2.23 -6.55 -2.71
C VAL A 237 2.18 -5.16 -2.09
N ALA A 238 0.97 -4.63 -1.97
CA ALA A 238 0.71 -3.25 -1.59
C ALA A 238 0.41 -3.11 -0.09
N TYR A 239 1.45 -3.11 0.74
CA TYR A 239 1.29 -2.96 2.19
C TYR A 239 0.76 -1.57 2.57
N ARG A 240 -0.07 -1.53 3.61
CA ARG A 240 -0.56 -0.29 4.21
C ARG A 240 0.49 0.42 5.09
N ALA A 241 1.55 -0.26 5.51
CA ALA A 241 2.48 0.36 6.45
C ALA A 241 3.32 1.48 5.80
N PRO A 242 3.64 2.55 6.57
CA PRO A 242 3.20 2.84 7.95
C PRO A 242 1.89 3.65 8.06
N HIS A 243 1.13 3.86 6.97
CA HIS A 243 -0.11 4.65 6.96
C HIS A 243 -1.10 4.29 8.08
N VAL A 244 -1.70 5.33 8.67
CA VAL A 244 -2.70 5.26 9.74
C VAL A 244 -3.95 4.40 9.40
N PRO A 245 -4.66 3.81 10.38
CA PRO A 245 -4.34 3.80 11.79
C PRO A 245 -3.10 2.96 12.06
N LEU A 246 -2.32 3.43 13.02
CA LEU A 246 -1.14 2.73 13.50
C LEU A 246 -1.57 1.58 14.39
N ASP A 247 -1.38 0.35 13.91
CA ASP A 247 -2.01 -0.85 14.47
C ASP A 247 -1.02 -2.02 14.63
N ALA A 248 0.27 -1.73 14.79
CA ALA A 248 1.29 -2.77 14.95
C ALA A 248 0.99 -3.65 16.18
N PRO A 249 0.96 -4.98 16.04
CA PRO A 249 0.78 -5.88 17.18
C PRO A 249 2.02 -5.91 18.09
N PRO A 250 1.88 -6.40 19.34
CA PRO A 250 2.98 -6.49 20.30
C PRO A 250 4.23 -7.20 19.77
N LYS A 251 4.08 -8.22 18.90
CA LYS A 251 5.19 -8.93 18.24
C LYS A 251 6.20 -7.97 17.62
N TYR A 252 5.73 -6.90 16.96
CA TYR A 252 6.59 -5.93 16.30
C TYR A 252 6.96 -4.77 17.21
N LEU A 253 6.03 -4.28 18.04
CA LEU A 253 6.30 -3.20 19.00
C LEU A 253 7.43 -3.53 19.98
N ASN A 254 7.54 -4.80 20.37
CA ASN A 254 8.55 -5.26 21.31
C ASN A 254 9.98 -5.23 20.71
N ARG A 255 10.14 -5.10 19.38
CA ARG A 255 11.44 -4.95 18.71
C ARG A 255 12.06 -3.56 18.88
N PHE A 256 11.26 -2.58 19.29
CA PHE A 256 11.69 -1.19 19.48
C PHE A 256 11.54 -0.81 20.96
N PRO A 257 12.32 -1.41 21.87
CA PRO A 257 12.37 -0.99 23.27
C PRO A 257 13.06 0.37 23.38
N GLY A 258 12.65 1.18 24.35
CA GLY A 258 13.26 2.50 24.59
C GLY A 258 12.28 3.66 24.49
N LYS A 259 12.77 4.84 24.85
CA LYS A 259 11.96 6.07 24.89
C LYS A 259 11.97 6.75 23.52
N MET A 260 10.83 6.74 22.85
CA MET A 260 10.57 7.44 21.59
C MET A 260 9.08 7.83 21.51
N PRO A 261 8.67 8.75 20.60
CA PRO A 261 7.26 9.03 20.36
C PRO A 261 6.47 7.75 20.05
N GLN A 262 5.26 7.63 20.57
CA GLN A 262 4.47 6.41 20.42
C GLN A 262 4.15 6.12 18.95
N ARG A 263 3.88 7.17 18.15
CA ARG A 263 3.61 7.03 16.73
C ARG A 263 4.85 6.63 15.93
N ARG A 264 6.04 7.16 16.28
CA ARG A 264 7.32 6.68 15.74
C ARG A 264 7.51 5.18 16.01
N ARG A 265 7.32 4.75 17.26
CA ARG A 265 7.45 3.33 17.63
C ARG A 265 6.52 2.43 16.84
N GLN A 266 5.27 2.87 16.64
CA GLN A 266 4.31 2.13 15.84
C GLN A 266 4.71 2.07 14.35
N ALA A 267 5.13 3.19 13.74
CA ALA A 267 5.60 3.20 12.36
C ALA A 267 6.77 2.23 12.15
N LEU A 268 7.79 2.30 13.00
CA LEU A 268 8.95 1.39 12.97
C LEU A 268 8.51 -0.07 13.11
N ALA A 269 7.56 -0.35 14.00
CA ALA A 269 7.01 -1.69 14.18
C ALA A 269 6.25 -2.18 12.93
N MET A 270 5.45 -1.34 12.28
CA MET A 270 4.76 -1.69 11.05
C MET A 270 5.74 -1.91 9.89
N LEU A 271 6.79 -1.08 9.77
CA LEU A 271 7.86 -1.26 8.78
C LEU A 271 8.69 -2.52 9.03
N SER A 272 8.92 -2.88 10.30
CA SER A 272 9.55 -4.17 10.65
C SER A 272 8.70 -5.37 10.23
N ALA A 273 7.36 -5.24 10.25
CA ALA A 273 6.47 -6.27 9.72
C ALA A 273 6.52 -6.36 8.19
N VAL A 274 6.67 -5.22 7.51
CA VAL A 274 6.92 -5.21 6.06
C VAL A 274 8.22 -5.94 5.74
N ASP A 275 9.28 -5.66 6.49
CA ASP A 275 10.57 -6.31 6.32
C ASP A 275 10.50 -7.84 6.53
N ASP A 276 9.83 -8.31 7.59
CA ASP A 276 9.52 -9.74 7.78
C ASP A 276 8.77 -10.33 6.58
N GLY A 277 7.84 -9.55 5.99
CA GLY A 277 7.09 -9.95 4.80
C GLY A 277 7.96 -10.11 3.56
N VAL A 278 8.88 -9.17 3.34
CA VAL A 278 9.89 -9.25 2.28
C VAL A 278 10.80 -10.46 2.50
N GLY A 279 11.23 -10.70 3.73
CA GLY A 279 12.00 -11.90 4.12
C GLY A 279 11.27 -13.19 3.75
N LEU A 280 10.02 -13.35 4.20
CA LEU A 280 9.22 -14.54 3.90
C LEU A 280 9.08 -14.80 2.39
N ILE A 281 8.80 -13.75 1.60
CA ILE A 281 8.62 -13.88 0.15
C ILE A 281 9.95 -14.24 -0.53
N THR A 282 11.05 -13.59 -0.16
CA THR A 282 12.36 -13.86 -0.77
C THR A 282 12.95 -15.21 -0.36
N GLU A 283 12.71 -15.66 0.87
CA GLU A 283 13.00 -17.03 1.32
C GLU A 283 12.19 -18.06 0.54
N THR A 284 10.92 -17.77 0.24
CA THR A 284 10.07 -18.64 -0.58
C THR A 284 10.61 -18.73 -2.02
N LEU A 285 11.06 -17.62 -2.61
CA LEU A 285 11.73 -17.64 -3.90
C LEU A 285 12.99 -18.51 -3.86
N ALA A 286 13.81 -18.36 -2.83
CA ALA A 286 15.04 -19.15 -2.67
C ALA A 286 14.73 -20.65 -2.53
N LYS A 287 13.72 -21.01 -1.72
CA LYS A 287 13.25 -22.40 -1.55
C LYS A 287 12.90 -23.06 -2.88
N TYR A 288 12.29 -22.32 -3.81
CA TYR A 288 11.90 -22.81 -5.13
C TYR A 288 12.90 -22.46 -6.24
N GLN A 289 14.10 -21.98 -5.92
CA GLN A 289 15.17 -21.64 -6.88
C GLN A 289 14.75 -20.56 -7.89
N LEU A 290 13.93 -19.61 -7.45
CA LEU A 290 13.38 -18.53 -8.29
C LEU A 290 14.11 -17.19 -8.10
N THR A 291 15.04 -17.10 -7.15
CA THR A 291 15.76 -15.84 -6.82
C THR A 291 16.41 -15.20 -8.05
N GLU A 292 17.18 -15.97 -8.82
CA GLU A 292 17.88 -15.47 -10.01
C GLU A 292 16.93 -15.12 -11.16
N LYS A 293 15.69 -15.63 -11.14
CA LYS A 293 14.66 -15.43 -12.16
C LYS A 293 13.62 -14.37 -11.78
N THR A 294 13.79 -13.68 -10.66
CA THR A 294 12.77 -12.75 -10.15
C THR A 294 13.31 -11.33 -10.05
N LEU A 295 12.65 -10.41 -10.75
CA LEU A 295 12.84 -8.97 -10.59
C LEU A 295 11.93 -8.45 -9.48
N ILE A 296 12.53 -7.79 -8.49
CA ILE A 296 11.84 -7.21 -7.34
C ILE A 296 12.03 -5.70 -7.35
N PHE A 297 10.92 -4.97 -7.22
CA PHE A 297 10.88 -3.55 -6.88
C PHE A 297 10.34 -3.39 -5.46
N TYR A 298 10.97 -2.53 -4.66
CA TYR A 298 10.45 -2.06 -3.38
C TYR A 298 10.36 -0.55 -3.42
N ILE A 299 9.14 0.00 -3.36
CA ILE A 299 8.87 1.41 -3.60
C ILE A 299 7.86 1.95 -2.57
N GLY A 300 8.05 3.18 -2.08
CA GLY A 300 7.03 3.92 -1.33
C GLY A 300 6.03 4.64 -2.23
N ASP A 301 4.75 4.70 -1.88
CA ASP A 301 3.75 5.34 -2.75
C ASP A 301 3.81 6.87 -2.76
N ASN A 302 4.24 7.48 -1.67
CA ASN A 302 4.52 8.90 -1.52
C ASN A 302 5.37 9.11 -0.25
N GLY A 303 5.90 10.32 -0.07
CA GLY A 303 6.58 10.68 1.17
C GLY A 303 5.66 10.65 2.41
N ALA A 304 6.25 10.67 3.61
CA ALA A 304 5.52 10.57 4.87
C ALA A 304 4.70 11.84 5.18
N PRO A 305 3.50 11.73 5.78
CA PRO A 305 2.70 12.85 6.26
C PRO A 305 3.20 13.37 7.62
N LEU A 306 4.12 14.33 7.64
CA LEU A 306 4.73 14.87 8.88
C LEU A 306 3.79 15.79 9.68
N LYS A 307 2.78 16.37 9.02
CA LYS A 307 1.81 17.33 9.56
C LYS A 307 2.46 18.58 10.17
N ILE A 308 3.59 19.03 9.62
CA ILE A 308 4.51 20.09 10.10
C ILE A 308 5.05 19.86 11.53
N HIS A 309 4.16 19.64 12.47
CA HIS A 309 4.42 19.59 13.91
C HIS A 309 4.86 18.23 14.43
N LYS A 310 4.71 17.15 13.64
CA LYS A 310 4.99 15.77 14.07
C LYS A 310 4.36 15.43 15.43
N LEU A 311 3.13 15.91 15.66
CA LEU A 311 2.46 15.76 16.95
C LEU A 311 2.25 14.26 17.26
N ASP A 312 2.79 13.82 18.39
CA ASP A 312 2.59 12.46 18.90
C ASP A 312 1.19 12.31 19.51
N ALA A 313 0.19 12.12 18.64
CA ALA A 313 -1.22 11.94 19.00
C ALA A 313 -1.68 10.50 18.68
N PRO A 314 -1.32 9.50 19.52
CA PRO A 314 -1.62 8.10 19.26
C PRO A 314 -3.13 7.85 19.11
N GLY A 315 -3.48 6.96 18.17
CA GLY A 315 -4.87 6.68 17.76
C GLY A 315 -5.07 6.77 16.24
N GLY A 316 -6.29 6.49 15.78
CA GLY A 316 -6.62 6.42 14.34
C GLY A 316 -6.91 7.76 13.66
N GLY A 317 -6.66 8.89 14.33
CA GLY A 317 -6.95 10.23 13.82
C GLY A 317 -5.91 10.77 12.82
N PRO A 318 -6.21 11.89 12.15
CA PRO A 318 -5.29 12.55 11.24
C PRO A 318 -4.14 13.16 12.05
N GLY A 319 -2.94 12.64 11.85
CA GLY A 319 -1.73 13.08 12.53
C GLY A 319 -0.51 12.47 11.86
N TRP A 320 0.68 12.92 12.28
CA TRP A 320 1.94 12.37 11.79
C TRP A 320 1.97 10.86 11.93
N ASP A 321 2.19 10.08 10.89
CA ASP A 321 2.14 8.61 11.02
C ASP A 321 3.34 7.99 11.76
N GLY A 322 4.34 8.79 12.15
CA GLY A 322 5.56 8.28 12.77
C GLY A 322 6.73 8.13 11.79
N SER A 323 6.47 8.24 10.49
CA SER A 323 7.48 8.11 9.44
C SER A 323 8.17 9.44 9.11
N LEU A 324 9.41 9.40 8.62
CA LEU A 324 10.27 10.58 8.46
C LEU A 324 10.82 10.70 7.03
N ASN A 325 10.92 11.94 6.54
CA ASN A 325 11.44 12.25 5.20
C ASN A 325 12.89 12.77 5.20
N ASN A 326 13.54 12.85 6.36
CA ASN A 326 14.88 13.44 6.47
C ASN A 326 15.89 12.85 5.45
N PRO A 327 16.83 13.66 4.94
CA PRO A 327 16.95 15.12 5.12
C PRO A 327 15.98 15.93 4.24
N LEU A 328 15.17 15.25 3.41
CA LEU A 328 14.33 15.87 2.40
C LEU A 328 13.27 16.80 3.01
N ASN A 329 12.91 17.82 2.23
CA ASN A 329 12.05 18.90 2.67
C ASN A 329 10.60 18.74 2.16
N GLY A 330 9.65 18.98 3.04
CA GLY A 330 8.22 18.75 2.81
C GLY A 330 7.70 17.36 3.20
N GLU A 331 6.45 17.11 2.83
CA GLU A 331 5.69 15.94 3.27
C GLU A 331 4.65 15.49 2.24
N LYS A 332 3.94 14.39 2.52
CA LYS A 332 2.76 13.95 1.75
C LYS A 332 1.86 15.12 1.37
N GLY A 333 1.54 15.24 0.08
CA GLY A 333 0.78 16.35 -0.49
C GLY A 333 1.64 17.54 -0.94
N MET A 334 2.95 17.39 -1.07
CA MET A 334 3.84 18.38 -1.67
C MET A 334 4.64 17.77 -2.83
N LEU A 335 4.90 18.54 -3.88
CA LEU A 335 5.81 18.16 -4.97
C LEU A 335 7.30 18.43 -4.66
N SER A 336 7.61 18.92 -3.45
CA SER A 336 8.97 18.95 -2.92
C SER A 336 9.52 17.52 -2.70
N GLU A 337 10.83 17.38 -2.52
CA GLU A 337 11.51 16.09 -2.38
C GLU A 337 10.89 15.23 -1.27
N GLY A 338 10.56 15.82 -0.12
CA GLY A 338 9.95 15.10 0.99
C GLY A 338 8.54 14.54 0.72
N GLY A 339 7.86 14.95 -0.35
CA GLY A 339 6.59 14.36 -0.78
C GLY A 339 6.70 13.37 -1.95
N MET A 340 7.76 13.47 -2.76
CA MET A 340 7.91 12.75 -4.03
C MET A 340 9.03 11.72 -4.07
N HIS A 341 10.13 11.99 -3.36
CA HIS A 341 11.29 11.12 -3.32
C HIS A 341 11.10 10.08 -2.21
N VAL A 342 11.03 8.82 -2.62
CA VAL A 342 10.57 7.69 -1.81
C VAL A 342 11.66 6.62 -1.70
N PRO A 343 11.59 5.71 -0.71
CA PRO A 343 12.41 4.51 -0.70
C PRO A 343 12.26 3.74 -2.03
N PHE A 344 13.37 3.37 -2.66
CA PHE A 344 13.37 2.73 -3.98
C PHE A 344 14.54 1.75 -4.12
N VAL A 345 14.23 0.45 -4.10
CA VAL A 345 15.20 -0.65 -4.25
C VAL A 345 14.78 -1.54 -5.40
N ILE A 346 15.75 -1.98 -6.19
CA ILE A 346 15.55 -2.88 -7.33
C ILE A 346 16.51 -4.06 -7.18
N SER A 347 16.00 -5.29 -7.24
CA SER A 347 16.84 -6.48 -7.09
C SER A 347 16.48 -7.53 -8.13
N TRP A 348 17.49 -8.00 -8.87
CA TRP A 348 17.36 -9.14 -9.76
C TRP A 348 18.73 -9.81 -9.89
N PRO A 349 19.12 -10.66 -8.92
CA PRO A 349 20.48 -11.19 -8.80
C PRO A 349 21.01 -11.88 -10.07
N GLY A 350 20.12 -12.50 -10.86
CA GLY A 350 20.51 -13.22 -12.07
C GLY A 350 20.78 -12.33 -13.28
N THR A 351 20.65 -11.00 -13.14
CA THR A 351 20.79 -10.06 -14.27
C THR A 351 21.44 -8.74 -13.86
N ILE A 352 21.05 -8.17 -12.73
CA ILE A 352 21.56 -6.88 -12.23
C ILE A 352 22.77 -7.14 -11.33
N PRO A 353 23.94 -6.53 -11.60
CA PRO A 353 25.08 -6.60 -10.70
C PRO A 353 24.73 -6.16 -9.27
N ALA A 354 25.21 -6.89 -8.27
CA ALA A 354 24.92 -6.63 -6.87
C ALA A 354 25.64 -5.37 -6.33
N GLY A 355 25.07 -4.77 -5.29
CA GLY A 355 25.70 -3.72 -4.48
C GLY A 355 25.78 -2.35 -5.15
N GLN A 356 24.91 -2.07 -6.12
CA GLN A 356 24.91 -0.81 -6.85
C GLN A 356 24.18 0.29 -6.08
N VAL A 357 24.70 1.51 -6.17
CA VAL A 357 23.94 2.74 -5.90
C VAL A 357 23.73 3.44 -7.24
N PHE A 358 22.47 3.64 -7.62
CA PHE A 358 22.13 4.25 -8.91
C PHE A 358 21.73 5.71 -8.71
N ASP A 359 22.55 6.61 -9.25
CA ASP A 359 22.46 8.06 -9.00
C ASP A 359 21.59 8.81 -10.02
N HIS A 360 21.16 8.18 -11.11
CA HIS A 360 20.22 8.83 -12.02
C HIS A 360 18.78 8.74 -11.49
N PRO A 361 17.93 9.76 -11.74
CA PRO A 361 16.53 9.72 -11.37
C PRO A 361 15.82 8.53 -12.01
N VAL A 362 14.99 7.84 -11.21
CA VAL A 362 14.07 6.79 -11.66
C VAL A 362 12.67 7.09 -11.16
N SER A 363 11.67 6.56 -11.83
CA SER A 363 10.25 6.77 -11.52
C SER A 363 9.55 5.44 -11.26
N ALA A 364 8.53 5.45 -10.40
CA ALA A 364 7.59 4.35 -10.28
C ALA A 364 6.92 4.00 -11.62
N LEU A 365 6.82 4.94 -12.57
CA LEU A 365 6.35 4.69 -13.94
C LEU A 365 7.20 3.65 -14.69
N ASP A 366 8.49 3.56 -14.35
CA ASP A 366 9.45 2.69 -15.01
C ASP A 366 9.17 1.21 -14.76
N VAL A 367 8.43 0.88 -13.69
CA VAL A 367 7.99 -0.48 -13.39
C VAL A 367 7.17 -1.05 -14.54
N ALA A 368 6.20 -0.28 -15.05
CA ALA A 368 5.32 -0.71 -16.12
C ALA A 368 6.08 -0.92 -17.43
N ALA A 369 6.97 0.02 -17.80
CA ALA A 369 7.79 -0.06 -19.01
C ALA A 369 8.81 -1.20 -18.96
N THR A 370 9.45 -1.39 -17.80
CA THR A 370 10.37 -2.50 -17.57
C THR A 370 9.63 -3.84 -17.63
N ALA A 371 8.47 -3.96 -16.98
CA ALA A 371 7.67 -5.17 -16.98
C ALA A 371 7.16 -5.54 -18.39
N ALA A 372 6.64 -4.57 -19.14
CA ALA A 372 6.19 -4.79 -20.52
C ALA A 372 7.33 -5.28 -21.42
N ALA A 373 8.51 -4.67 -21.32
CA ALA A 373 9.68 -5.08 -22.08
C ALA A 373 10.12 -6.52 -21.74
N LEU A 374 10.15 -6.89 -20.45
CA LEU A 374 10.56 -8.23 -20.01
C LEU A 374 9.53 -9.32 -20.33
N ALA A 375 8.25 -8.95 -20.41
CA ALA A 375 7.18 -9.85 -20.80
C ALA A 375 7.05 -10.02 -22.33
N ASN A 376 7.88 -9.32 -23.12
CA ASN A 376 7.79 -9.21 -24.58
C ASN A 376 6.40 -8.71 -25.04
N VAL A 377 5.85 -7.70 -24.33
CA VAL A 377 4.62 -7.04 -24.72
C VAL A 377 4.96 -5.84 -25.59
N ASP A 378 4.41 -5.83 -26.82
CA ASP A 378 4.51 -4.67 -27.70
C ASP A 378 3.75 -3.48 -27.09
N THR A 379 4.42 -2.32 -27.09
CA THR A 379 3.84 -1.05 -26.64
C THR A 379 3.90 -0.04 -27.79
N GLN A 380 2.86 0.77 -27.92
CA GLN A 380 2.84 1.86 -28.90
C GLN A 380 3.44 3.14 -28.30
N PRO A 381 3.86 4.11 -29.14
CA PRO A 381 4.26 5.41 -28.64
C PRO A 381 3.16 6.05 -27.77
N ASN A 382 3.53 6.53 -26.58
CA ASN A 382 2.63 7.09 -25.55
C ASN A 382 1.77 6.09 -24.76
N ASP A 383 1.94 4.78 -24.95
CA ASP A 383 1.30 3.78 -24.08
C ASP A 383 1.80 3.91 -22.63
N LEU A 384 3.08 4.25 -22.47
CA LEU A 384 3.77 4.34 -21.19
C LEU A 384 4.65 5.60 -21.17
N ASP A 385 4.75 6.24 -20.01
CA ASP A 385 5.60 7.41 -19.75
C ASP A 385 6.95 7.03 -19.11
N GLY A 386 7.04 5.84 -18.51
CA GLY A 386 8.29 5.31 -17.95
C GLY A 386 9.20 4.68 -19.01
N VAL A 387 10.40 4.29 -18.59
CA VAL A 387 11.40 3.63 -19.43
C VAL A 387 11.77 2.25 -18.88
N ASN A 388 12.26 1.37 -19.76
CA ASN A 388 12.84 0.10 -19.32
C ASN A 388 14.20 0.37 -18.65
N LEU A 389 14.30 0.06 -17.35
CA LEU A 389 15.51 0.33 -16.55
C LEU A 389 16.63 -0.69 -16.78
N ILE A 390 16.34 -1.89 -17.29
CA ILE A 390 17.32 -2.99 -17.32
C ILE A 390 18.60 -2.63 -18.10
N PRO A 391 18.56 -1.98 -19.29
CA PRO A 391 19.78 -1.56 -19.98
C PRO A 391 20.65 -0.61 -19.15
N TYR A 392 20.05 0.24 -18.31
CA TYR A 392 20.76 1.19 -17.46
C TYR A 392 21.35 0.49 -16.23
N LEU A 393 20.56 -0.35 -15.55
CA LEU A 393 20.99 -1.09 -14.35
C LEU A 393 22.02 -2.20 -14.62
N THR A 394 22.18 -2.59 -15.89
CA THR A 394 23.20 -3.56 -16.34
C THR A 394 24.42 -2.87 -16.98
N GLY A 395 24.46 -1.54 -17.00
CA GLY A 395 25.56 -0.76 -17.57
C GLY A 395 25.64 -0.77 -19.11
N LYS A 396 24.64 -1.32 -19.81
CA LYS A 396 24.57 -1.27 -21.29
C LYS A 396 24.26 0.14 -21.80
N LYS A 397 23.60 0.96 -20.98
CA LYS A 397 23.40 2.39 -21.17
C LYS A 397 23.90 3.12 -19.94
N THR A 398 24.67 4.18 -20.14
CA THR A 398 25.25 4.99 -19.06
C THR A 398 24.62 6.38 -18.96
N ASP A 399 23.87 6.80 -19.97
CA ASP A 399 23.12 8.06 -19.95
C ASP A 399 21.96 8.00 -18.95
N PRO A 400 21.45 9.14 -18.45
CA PRO A 400 20.26 9.17 -17.61
C PRO A 400 19.06 8.46 -18.28
N PRO A 401 18.25 7.69 -17.53
CA PRO A 401 17.07 7.02 -18.10
C PRO A 401 16.01 7.99 -18.62
N HIS A 402 15.95 9.19 -18.04
CA HIS A 402 14.96 10.21 -18.31
C HIS A 402 15.62 11.54 -18.67
N ASP A 403 15.14 12.20 -19.73
CA ASP A 403 15.52 13.58 -20.03
C ASP A 403 15.04 14.54 -18.93
N PHE A 404 13.82 14.33 -18.44
CA PHE A 404 13.24 15.01 -17.30
C PHE A 404 12.12 14.16 -16.68
N LEU A 405 11.78 14.43 -15.42
CA LEU A 405 10.57 13.98 -14.76
C LEU A 405 9.69 15.19 -14.47
N ALA A 406 8.38 15.08 -14.64
CA ALA A 406 7.45 16.17 -14.41
C ALA A 406 6.22 15.71 -13.64
N TRP A 407 5.65 16.59 -12.83
CA TRP A 407 4.50 16.29 -11.99
C TRP A 407 3.52 17.45 -12.02
N ARG A 408 2.23 17.13 -11.97
CA ARG A 408 1.14 18.06 -11.70
C ARG A 408 0.26 17.43 -10.63
N TRP A 409 -0.08 18.21 -9.62
CA TRP A 409 -0.92 17.75 -8.53
C TRP A 409 -1.68 18.92 -7.93
N VAL A 410 -3.00 18.94 -8.14
CA VAL A 410 -3.93 19.92 -7.57
C VAL A 410 -3.54 21.36 -7.93
N ALA A 411 -2.83 22.09 -7.07
CA ALA A 411 -2.41 23.49 -7.27
C ALA A 411 -0.88 23.62 -7.45
N GLN A 412 -0.20 22.48 -7.60
CA GLN A 412 1.25 22.38 -7.70
C GLN A 412 1.67 21.78 -9.03
N ALA A 413 2.83 22.19 -9.51
CA ALA A 413 3.51 21.57 -10.64
C ALA A 413 5.02 21.58 -10.43
N ALA A 414 5.72 20.54 -10.90
CA ALA A 414 7.16 20.47 -10.78
C ALA A 414 7.79 19.79 -12.00
N ILE A 415 9.03 20.14 -12.30
CA ILE A 415 9.87 19.44 -13.29
C ILE A 415 11.27 19.29 -12.72
N ARG A 416 11.84 18.09 -12.85
CA ARG A 416 13.26 17.80 -12.57
C ARG A 416 13.95 17.44 -13.87
N GLU A 417 15.00 18.17 -14.21
CA GLU A 417 15.88 17.88 -15.34
C GLU A 417 17.32 17.80 -14.86
N GLY A 418 17.88 16.59 -14.84
CA GLY A 418 19.17 16.32 -14.19
C GLY A 418 19.15 16.75 -12.72
N ASP A 419 20.02 17.67 -12.35
CA ASP A 419 20.14 18.20 -10.99
C ASP A 419 19.17 19.36 -10.70
N TRP A 420 18.58 19.96 -11.73
CA TRP A 420 17.73 21.14 -11.56
C TRP A 420 16.28 20.76 -11.38
N LYS A 421 15.63 21.33 -10.37
CA LYS A 421 14.20 21.15 -10.10
C LYS A 421 13.50 22.50 -10.00
N LEU A 422 12.48 22.70 -10.84
CA LEU A 422 11.54 23.81 -10.72
C LEU A 422 10.28 23.31 -10.04
N LEU A 423 9.82 24.01 -9.00
CA LEU A 423 8.60 23.74 -8.26
C LEU A 423 7.70 24.98 -8.26
N ARG A 424 6.40 24.78 -8.49
CA ARG A 424 5.37 25.81 -8.46
C ARG A 424 4.24 25.41 -7.52
N GLY A 425 3.68 26.41 -6.84
CA GLY A 425 2.47 26.28 -6.03
C GLY A 425 1.69 27.59 -5.98
N GLY A 426 0.50 27.61 -6.56
CA GLY A 426 -0.19 28.87 -6.86
C GLY A 426 0.70 29.82 -7.67
N ASP A 427 0.87 31.05 -7.17
CA ASP A 427 1.73 32.07 -7.80
C ASP A 427 3.21 31.98 -7.40
N ARG A 428 3.58 31.03 -6.53
CA ARG A 428 4.96 30.85 -6.06
C ARG A 428 5.74 29.95 -7.00
N GLU A 429 7.02 30.27 -7.18
CA GLU A 429 7.95 29.51 -8.00
C GLU A 429 9.32 29.42 -7.33
N TYR A 430 9.88 28.22 -7.35
CA TYR A 430 11.15 27.88 -6.73
C TYR A 430 12.02 27.09 -7.70
N LEU A 431 13.30 27.41 -7.74
CA LEU A 431 14.31 26.66 -8.50
C LEU A 431 15.39 26.15 -7.54
N TYR A 432 15.71 24.86 -7.62
CA TYR A 432 16.70 24.21 -6.77
C TYR A 432 17.72 23.45 -7.61
N ASN A 433 18.96 23.37 -7.11
CA ASN A 433 19.98 22.46 -7.61
C ASN A 433 20.14 21.31 -6.60
N LEU A 434 19.48 20.18 -6.87
CA LEU A 434 19.39 19.03 -5.96
C LEU A 434 20.72 18.32 -5.71
N LYS A 435 21.73 18.55 -6.55
CA LYS A 435 23.08 17.98 -6.34
C LYS A 435 23.76 18.57 -5.11
N VAL A 436 23.47 19.83 -4.79
CA VAL A 436 24.08 20.55 -3.65
C VAL A 436 23.05 20.95 -2.59
N ASP A 437 21.75 20.95 -2.94
CA ASP A 437 20.64 21.32 -2.07
C ASP A 437 19.47 20.34 -2.22
N ILE A 438 19.67 19.09 -1.78
CA ILE A 438 18.62 18.06 -1.76
C ILE A 438 17.49 18.38 -0.76
N GLU A 439 17.75 19.32 0.16
CA GLU A 439 16.78 19.81 1.14
C GLU A 439 15.95 20.99 0.60
N GLU A 440 16.17 21.44 -0.64
CA GLU A 440 15.39 22.50 -1.29
C GLU A 440 15.25 23.76 -0.40
N LYS A 441 16.35 24.18 0.24
CA LYS A 441 16.37 25.33 1.16
C LYS A 441 16.70 26.65 0.49
N GLN A 442 17.37 26.63 -0.66
CA GLN A 442 17.85 27.83 -1.34
C GLN A 442 17.14 27.99 -2.68
N ASN A 443 16.19 28.92 -2.76
CA ASN A 443 15.51 29.24 -4.01
C ASN A 443 16.42 30.08 -4.92
N LEU A 444 16.86 29.46 -6.02
CA LEU A 444 17.78 30.02 -7.00
C LEU A 444 17.09 30.69 -8.21
N ALA A 445 15.76 30.83 -8.21
CA ALA A 445 15.03 31.28 -9.39
C ALA A 445 15.43 32.69 -9.87
N ASN A 446 15.80 33.58 -8.94
CA ASN A 446 16.26 34.93 -9.25
C ASN A 446 17.74 34.97 -9.70
N GLU A 447 18.53 33.99 -9.28
CA GLU A 447 19.97 33.88 -9.56
C GLU A 447 20.23 33.18 -10.90
N HIS A 448 19.33 32.28 -11.29
CA HIS A 448 19.38 31.52 -12.54
C HIS A 448 18.06 31.63 -13.35
N PRO A 449 17.65 32.84 -13.75
CA PRO A 449 16.40 33.06 -14.47
C PRO A 449 16.33 32.32 -15.81
N GLU A 450 17.46 32.11 -16.48
CA GLU A 450 17.56 31.35 -17.73
C GLU A 450 17.21 29.87 -17.55
N ILE A 451 17.59 29.28 -16.41
CA ILE A 451 17.25 27.90 -16.08
C ILE A 451 15.78 27.82 -15.69
N ALA A 452 15.30 28.75 -14.87
CA ALA A 452 13.90 28.83 -14.47
C ALA A 452 12.97 28.95 -15.70
N GLU A 453 13.27 29.84 -16.64
CA GLU A 453 12.49 30.04 -17.86
C GLU A 453 12.47 28.79 -18.73
N ARG A 454 13.62 28.15 -18.94
CA ARG A 454 13.73 26.92 -19.72
C ARG A 454 12.91 25.77 -19.13
N LEU A 455 13.02 25.56 -17.82
CA LEU A 455 12.24 24.52 -17.12
C LEU A 455 10.75 24.85 -17.09
N ARG A 456 10.39 26.11 -16.89
CA ARG A 456 8.99 26.58 -16.94
C ARG A 456 8.38 26.31 -18.31
N PHE A 457 9.11 26.62 -19.39
CA PHE A 457 8.68 26.34 -20.75
C PHE A 457 8.44 24.84 -20.99
N LYS A 458 9.39 23.98 -20.59
CA LYS A 458 9.24 22.52 -20.69
C LYS A 458 8.05 22.00 -19.89
N LEU A 459 7.90 22.46 -18.65
CA LEU A 459 6.81 22.09 -17.76
C LEU A 459 5.46 22.50 -18.34
N THR A 460 5.31 23.73 -18.84
CA THR A 460 4.08 24.20 -19.50
C THR A 460 3.77 23.37 -20.76
N ARG A 461 4.78 23.06 -21.59
CA ARG A 461 4.57 22.24 -22.79
C ARG A 461 4.08 20.83 -22.45
N TRP A 462 4.68 20.19 -21.44
CA TRP A 462 4.24 18.90 -20.94
C TRP A 462 2.82 18.98 -20.36
N ALA A 463 2.56 20.00 -19.53
CA ALA A 463 1.26 20.17 -18.88
C ALA A 463 0.10 20.39 -19.88
N ASN A 464 0.37 21.02 -21.02
CA ASN A 464 -0.61 21.18 -22.12
C ASN A 464 -1.03 19.86 -22.78
N GLN A 465 -0.36 18.73 -22.48
CA GLN A 465 -0.72 17.39 -22.98
C GLN A 465 -1.55 16.58 -21.97
N LEU A 466 -1.85 17.15 -20.80
CA LEU A 466 -2.60 16.49 -19.73
C LEU A 466 -4.10 16.67 -19.91
N ASP A 467 -4.89 16.01 -19.06
CA ASP A 467 -6.34 16.13 -18.97
C ASP A 467 -6.74 16.61 -17.56
N PRO A 468 -7.33 17.82 -17.40
CA PRO A 468 -7.44 18.86 -18.43
C PRO A 468 -6.05 19.41 -18.82
N PRO A 469 -5.89 20.07 -19.98
CA PRO A 469 -4.60 20.61 -20.41
C PRO A 469 -4.20 21.87 -19.65
N GLY A 470 -2.89 22.08 -19.50
CA GLY A 470 -2.28 23.29 -18.96
C GLY A 470 -1.76 23.14 -17.53
N LEU A 471 -1.14 24.19 -17.02
CA LEU A 471 -0.86 24.25 -15.59
C LEU A 471 -2.15 24.51 -14.82
N THR A 472 -2.19 24.01 -13.60
CA THR A 472 -3.28 24.32 -12.68
C THR A 472 -3.23 25.80 -12.31
N ASN A 473 -4.38 26.47 -12.47
CA ASN A 473 -4.57 27.88 -12.12
C ASN A 473 -5.41 28.04 -10.83
N GLY A 474 -5.56 26.96 -10.05
CA GLY A 474 -6.32 26.98 -8.80
C GLY A 474 -5.50 27.56 -7.65
N GLY A 475 -6.15 28.34 -6.78
CA GLY A 475 -5.52 28.78 -5.53
C GLY A 475 -5.18 27.59 -4.63
N MET A 476 -4.05 27.66 -3.93
CA MET A 476 -3.68 26.64 -2.95
C MET A 476 -4.70 26.64 -1.80
N SER A 477 -5.04 25.45 -1.29
CA SER A 477 -5.75 25.34 -0.02
C SER A 477 -4.94 25.99 1.12
N GLN A 478 -5.59 26.36 2.22
CA GLN A 478 -4.88 26.92 3.38
C GLN A 478 -3.80 25.97 3.89
N ALA A 479 -4.10 24.66 3.98
CA ALA A 479 -3.12 23.67 4.43
C ALA A 479 -1.91 23.58 3.49
N ALA A 480 -2.12 23.64 2.18
CA ALA A 480 -1.03 23.67 1.20
C ALA A 480 -0.21 24.97 1.31
N SER A 481 -0.87 26.10 1.52
CA SER A 481 -0.19 27.39 1.74
C SER A 481 0.66 27.38 3.01
N ASP A 482 0.15 26.80 4.10
CA ASP A 482 0.89 26.62 5.37
C ASP A 482 2.10 25.71 5.19
N TYR A 483 2.00 24.67 4.35
CA TYR A 483 3.12 23.80 4.00
C TYR A 483 4.21 24.54 3.21
N PHE A 484 3.83 25.33 2.20
CA PHE A 484 4.80 26.12 1.43
C PHE A 484 5.46 27.19 2.30
N ASP A 485 4.66 27.87 3.13
CA ASP A 485 5.16 28.85 4.11
C ASP A 485 6.23 28.23 5.03
N PHE A 486 5.97 27.05 5.58
CA PHE A 486 6.89 26.39 6.51
C PHE A 486 8.12 25.79 5.83
N TYR A 487 7.91 24.94 4.83
CA TYR A 487 8.99 24.14 4.25
C TYR A 487 9.82 24.94 3.24
N LEU A 488 9.21 25.81 2.43
CA LEU A 488 9.89 26.45 1.30
C LEU A 488 10.22 27.93 1.54
N ASP A 489 9.37 28.65 2.28
CA ASP A 489 9.58 30.08 2.56
C ASP A 489 10.27 30.34 3.92
N GLY A 490 10.55 29.27 4.69
CA GLY A 490 11.22 29.36 5.99
C GLY A 490 10.42 30.09 7.08
N LYS A 491 9.09 30.24 6.91
CA LYS A 491 8.23 30.84 7.92
C LYS A 491 8.00 29.86 9.08
N PRO A 492 7.75 30.36 10.30
CA PRO A 492 7.42 29.49 11.42
C PRO A 492 6.12 28.72 11.16
N ALA A 493 6.06 27.49 11.65
CA ALA A 493 4.88 26.65 11.56
C ALA A 493 3.63 27.34 12.15
N THR A 494 2.53 27.35 11.40
CA THR A 494 1.24 27.87 11.88
C THR A 494 0.85 27.17 13.20
N PRO A 495 0.64 27.90 14.31
CA PRO A 495 0.35 27.26 15.59
C PRO A 495 -0.90 26.39 15.54
N LEU A 496 -0.80 25.16 16.09
CA LEU A 496 -1.98 24.30 16.25
C LEU A 496 -3.08 25.02 17.05
N PRO A 497 -4.36 24.92 16.64
CA PRO A 497 -5.48 25.45 17.41
C PRO A 497 -5.44 24.94 18.86
N ALA A 498 -5.82 25.76 19.84
CA ALA A 498 -5.78 25.37 21.26
C ALA A 498 -6.57 24.07 21.58
N LYS A 499 -7.59 23.75 20.77
CA LYS A 499 -8.37 22.50 20.85
C LYS A 499 -7.64 21.26 20.31
N PHE A 500 -6.62 21.45 19.46
CA PHE A 500 -5.80 20.40 18.86
C PHE A 500 -4.56 20.05 19.68
N ARG A 501 -4.25 20.83 20.72
CA ARG A 501 -3.31 20.39 21.76
C ARG A 501 -4.02 19.32 22.57
N PRO A 502 -3.66 18.01 22.46
CA PRO A 502 -4.09 17.07 23.48
C PRO A 502 -3.65 17.67 24.82
N LYS A 503 -4.56 17.80 25.79
CA LYS A 503 -4.18 18.26 27.13
C LYS A 503 -3.00 17.40 27.55
N ALA A 504 -1.85 18.04 27.78
CA ALA A 504 -0.65 17.35 28.21
C ALA A 504 -1.03 16.45 29.38
N LYS A 505 -1.03 15.13 29.17
CA LYS A 505 -1.04 14.20 30.29
C LYS A 505 0.33 14.39 30.95
N PRO A 506 0.41 14.79 32.23
CA PRO A 506 1.69 14.76 32.93
C PRO A 506 2.22 13.32 32.88
N ASN A 507 3.50 13.22 32.52
CA ASN A 507 4.32 12.02 32.36
C ASN A 507 3.72 10.70 32.88
N ALA A 508 3.52 9.77 31.95
CA ALA A 508 3.20 8.37 32.24
C ALA A 508 4.40 7.66 32.87
N SER A 509 4.37 7.49 34.19
CA SER A 509 4.96 6.35 34.85
C SER A 509 4.08 5.13 34.59
N GLY A 510 4.53 4.24 33.72
CA GLY A 510 4.45 2.77 33.87
C GLY A 510 3.18 2.06 34.33
N GLU A 511 1.97 2.61 34.24
CA GLU A 511 0.75 1.87 34.61
C GLU A 511 0.00 1.35 33.37
N SER A 512 -0.33 0.06 33.39
CA SER A 512 -1.11 -0.63 32.37
C SER A 512 -2.44 0.05 32.08
N GLU A 513 -2.90 0.04 30.82
CA GLU A 513 -4.18 0.66 30.44
C GLU A 513 -5.34 -0.01 31.16
N PHE A 514 -5.82 0.62 32.24
CA PHE A 514 -7.03 0.22 32.94
C PHE A 514 -8.25 0.33 31.99
N PRO A 515 -9.00 -0.76 31.74
CA PRO A 515 -9.98 -0.83 30.65
C PRO A 515 -11.24 0.02 30.87
N TRP A 516 -11.47 0.50 32.10
CA TRP A 516 -12.58 1.38 32.44
C TRP A 516 -12.14 2.84 32.52
N THR A 517 -12.98 3.72 31.98
CA THR A 517 -12.70 5.16 32.01
C THR A 517 -13.37 5.80 33.22
N VAL A 518 -12.61 6.51 34.05
CA VAL A 518 -13.18 7.43 35.06
C VAL A 518 -13.22 8.85 34.53
N ARG A 519 -14.32 9.54 34.84
CA ARG A 519 -14.53 10.95 34.55
C ARG A 519 -14.94 11.64 35.85
N ASN A 520 -14.63 12.93 35.92
CA ASN A 520 -14.88 13.75 37.11
C ASN A 520 -14.16 13.27 38.40
N GLY A 521 -13.23 12.33 38.29
CA GLY A 521 -12.41 11.81 39.38
C GLY A 521 -11.04 11.33 38.90
N LYS A 522 -10.13 11.04 39.83
CA LYS A 522 -8.86 10.33 39.61
C LYS A 522 -9.03 8.88 40.04
N ILE A 523 -8.45 7.96 39.27
CA ILE A 523 -8.27 6.58 39.70
C ILE A 523 -6.96 6.48 40.47
N GLN A 524 -7.00 5.72 41.56
CA GLN A 524 -5.83 5.20 42.24
C GLN A 524 -5.99 3.69 42.35
N GLN A 525 -5.01 2.92 41.90
CA GLN A 525 -5.00 1.48 42.09
C GLN A 525 -4.62 1.16 43.55
N THR A 526 -5.29 0.19 44.15
CA THR A 526 -5.00 -0.30 45.52
C THR A 526 -4.88 -1.81 45.51
N GLU A 527 -4.32 -2.40 46.57
CA GLU A 527 -4.22 -3.86 46.71
C GLU A 527 -5.59 -4.56 46.71
N GLU A 528 -6.66 -3.85 47.08
CA GLU A 528 -8.02 -4.39 47.17
C GLU A 528 -8.92 -4.04 45.95
N GLY A 529 -8.41 -3.32 44.94
CA GLY A 529 -9.17 -2.91 43.76
C GLY A 529 -8.77 -1.52 43.23
N ILE A 530 -9.76 -0.66 42.95
CA ILE A 530 -9.52 0.73 42.56
C ILE A 530 -10.20 1.70 43.54
N GLN A 531 -9.66 2.90 43.64
CA GLN A 531 -10.28 4.01 44.35
C GLN A 531 -10.52 5.17 43.40
N ILE A 532 -11.74 5.70 43.42
CA ILE A 532 -12.16 6.89 42.69
C ILE A 532 -12.15 8.06 43.66
N LEU A 533 -11.21 8.97 43.45
CA LEU A 533 -11.06 10.22 44.20
C LEU A 533 -11.72 11.37 43.42
N PRO A 534 -12.63 12.17 44.02
CA PRO A 534 -13.14 13.38 43.39
C PRO A 534 -12.01 14.36 43.02
N LEU A 535 -12.19 15.17 41.97
CA LEU A 535 -11.17 16.12 41.52
C LEU A 535 -11.07 17.36 42.43
N ALA A 536 -12.17 17.74 43.09
CA ALA A 536 -12.25 18.84 44.06
C ALA A 536 -13.46 18.65 45.00
N SER A 537 -13.42 19.24 46.20
CA SER A 537 -14.50 19.16 47.20
C SER A 537 -15.80 19.87 46.76
N ASP A 538 -15.68 20.93 45.96
CA ASP A 538 -16.76 21.80 45.47
C ASP A 538 -17.38 21.34 44.13
N GLN A 539 -16.94 20.22 43.58
CA GLN A 539 -17.31 19.77 42.24
C GLN A 539 -18.83 19.63 42.05
N LYS A 540 -19.40 20.29 41.03
CA LYS A 540 -20.86 20.28 40.74
C LYS A 540 -21.39 18.94 40.22
N GLN A 541 -20.53 18.11 39.61
CA GLN A 541 -20.91 16.84 38.99
C GLN A 541 -20.19 15.67 39.68
N PRO A 542 -20.90 14.59 40.08
CA PRO A 542 -20.28 13.44 40.73
C PRO A 542 -19.35 12.67 39.78
N SER A 543 -18.36 12.00 40.36
CA SER A 543 -17.48 11.06 39.68
C SER A 543 -18.26 9.88 39.11
N PHE A 544 -17.83 9.38 37.96
CA PHE A 544 -18.41 8.15 37.39
C PHE A 544 -17.35 7.34 36.68
N ILE A 545 -17.59 6.02 36.65
CA ILE A 545 -16.82 5.05 35.90
C ILE A 545 -17.66 4.56 34.71
N THR A 546 -17.03 4.33 33.56
CA THR A 546 -17.75 3.98 32.33
C THR A 546 -16.95 3.07 31.41
N ARG A 547 -17.65 2.18 30.71
CA ARG A 547 -17.10 1.24 29.72
C ARG A 547 -17.91 1.32 28.43
N ASN A 548 -17.23 1.64 27.33
CA ASN A 548 -17.81 1.68 25.98
C ASN A 548 -17.30 0.47 25.17
N GLY A 549 -17.81 0.30 23.94
CA GLY A 549 -17.40 -0.82 23.08
C GLY A 549 -17.96 -2.17 23.54
N LEU A 550 -19.00 -2.18 24.36
CA LEU A 550 -19.65 -3.38 24.85
C LEU A 550 -20.53 -4.01 23.74
N LEU A 551 -20.82 -5.30 23.88
CA LEU A 551 -21.78 -6.04 23.03
C LEU A 551 -22.60 -7.02 23.89
N LEU A 552 -23.16 -6.53 25.00
CA LEU A 552 -23.82 -7.37 26.00
C LEU A 552 -25.27 -7.62 25.61
N ALA A 553 -25.65 -8.89 25.39
CA ALA A 553 -27.05 -9.26 25.17
C ALA A 553 -27.85 -9.06 26.45
N GLY A 554 -28.87 -8.19 26.39
CA GLY A 554 -29.74 -7.92 27.52
C GLY A 554 -30.81 -9.01 27.74
N PRO A 555 -31.41 -9.10 28.95
CA PRO A 555 -31.09 -8.30 30.15
C PRO A 555 -29.68 -8.56 30.69
N VAL A 556 -29.07 -7.56 31.33
CA VAL A 556 -27.70 -7.66 31.88
C VAL A 556 -27.75 -7.53 33.39
N SER A 557 -27.35 -8.58 34.10
CA SER A 557 -27.15 -8.52 35.55
C SER A 557 -25.90 -7.71 35.87
N VAL A 558 -26.01 -6.81 36.84
CA VAL A 558 -24.93 -5.94 37.29
C VAL A 558 -24.68 -6.20 38.76
N ARG A 559 -23.44 -6.53 39.09
CA ARG A 559 -22.97 -6.69 40.46
C ARG A 559 -21.80 -5.75 40.70
N VAL A 560 -21.89 -4.93 41.75
CA VAL A 560 -20.82 -4.00 42.13
C VAL A 560 -20.52 -4.19 43.61
N THR A 561 -19.23 -4.37 43.93
CA THR A 561 -18.74 -4.42 45.31
C THR A 561 -17.91 -3.17 45.58
N ALA A 562 -18.39 -2.29 46.46
CA ALA A 562 -17.79 -0.98 46.70
C ALA A 562 -17.83 -0.56 48.18
N LYS A 563 -16.94 0.35 48.58
CA LYS A 563 -16.97 1.16 49.80
C LYS A 563 -17.25 2.61 49.39
N THR A 564 -18.23 3.26 50.00
CA THR A 564 -18.58 4.66 49.68
C THR A 564 -18.42 5.52 50.91
N SER A 565 -17.72 6.66 50.79
CA SER A 565 -17.49 7.56 51.93
C SER A 565 -18.71 8.40 52.34
N VAL A 566 -19.79 8.35 51.55
CA VAL A 566 -21.04 9.09 51.73
C VAL A 566 -22.23 8.18 51.33
N SER A 567 -23.34 8.23 52.07
CA SER A 567 -24.59 7.57 51.68
C SER A 567 -25.23 8.28 50.49
N GLY A 568 -25.94 7.57 49.64
CA GLY A 568 -26.63 8.19 48.49
C GLY A 568 -27.11 7.17 47.48
N ALA A 569 -27.23 7.58 46.23
CA ALA A 569 -27.59 6.71 45.13
C ALA A 569 -26.38 6.36 44.25
N VAL A 570 -26.30 5.10 43.82
CA VAL A 570 -25.47 4.68 42.70
C VAL A 570 -26.35 4.62 41.46
N ASP A 571 -26.08 5.51 40.50
CA ASP A 571 -26.84 5.59 39.26
C ASP A 571 -26.17 4.77 38.16
N PHE A 572 -26.92 3.85 37.58
CA PHE A 572 -26.56 3.12 36.38
C PHE A 572 -27.26 3.76 35.18
N SER A 573 -26.53 3.95 34.09
CA SER A 573 -27.10 4.38 32.82
C SER A 573 -26.47 3.58 31.69
N TRP A 574 -27.25 3.26 30.65
CA TRP A 574 -26.74 2.48 29.52
C TRP A 574 -27.21 3.04 28.18
N ARG A 575 -26.51 2.61 27.11
CA ARG A 575 -26.86 2.88 25.72
C ARG A 575 -26.95 1.60 24.93
N GLU A 576 -27.82 1.65 23.93
CA GLU A 576 -28.04 0.64 22.90
C GLU A 576 -27.66 1.23 21.52
N PRO A 577 -27.50 0.40 20.47
CA PRO A 577 -27.27 0.89 19.13
C PRO A 577 -28.33 1.93 18.71
N GLY A 578 -27.86 3.07 18.22
CA GLY A 578 -28.74 4.19 17.80
C GLY A 578 -28.90 5.30 18.84
N ASP A 579 -28.66 5.04 20.13
CA ASP A 579 -28.70 6.09 21.16
C ASP A 579 -27.52 7.06 20.96
N LYS A 580 -27.78 8.36 20.73
CA LYS A 580 -26.71 9.37 20.65
C LYS A 580 -26.18 9.79 22.02
N GLU A 581 -27.05 9.82 23.03
CA GLU A 581 -26.77 10.18 24.43
C GLU A 581 -27.32 9.11 25.37
N PHE A 582 -27.09 9.21 26.70
CA PHE A 582 -27.72 8.32 27.70
C PHE A 582 -29.18 8.72 27.94
N PRO A 583 -30.17 7.95 27.42
CA PRO A 583 -31.57 8.34 27.50
C PRO A 583 -32.08 8.36 28.96
N ALA A 584 -33.06 9.22 29.26
CA ALA A 584 -33.63 9.31 30.60
C ALA A 584 -34.29 8.00 31.05
N LEU A 585 -34.92 7.28 30.11
CA LEU A 585 -35.59 5.99 30.34
C LEU A 585 -34.61 4.82 30.56
N LYS A 586 -33.31 5.00 30.28
CA LYS A 586 -32.27 3.97 30.42
C LYS A 586 -31.36 4.30 31.60
N ARG A 587 -31.99 4.54 32.75
CA ARG A 587 -31.34 4.88 34.02
C ARG A 587 -32.02 4.16 35.17
N MET A 588 -31.22 3.80 36.17
CA MET A 588 -31.71 3.25 37.43
C MET A 588 -30.77 3.64 38.55
N SER A 589 -31.29 3.63 39.78
CA SER A 589 -30.54 4.05 40.96
C SER A 589 -30.73 3.02 42.07
N ILE A 590 -29.65 2.71 42.77
CA ILE A 590 -29.68 1.87 43.98
C ILE A 590 -29.19 2.71 45.15
N ALA A 591 -29.90 2.68 46.27
CA ALA A 591 -29.45 3.34 47.48
C ALA A 591 -28.27 2.57 48.10
N VAL A 592 -27.23 3.29 48.51
CA VAL A 592 -26.04 2.77 49.19
C VAL A 592 -25.77 3.57 50.46
N GLN A 593 -25.24 2.90 51.47
CA GLN A 593 -24.89 3.55 52.75
C GLN A 593 -23.41 3.88 52.79
N LYS A 594 -23.05 4.93 53.54
CA LYS A 594 -21.68 5.18 53.94
C LYS A 594 -21.19 3.98 54.75
N THR A 595 -20.08 3.37 54.33
CA THR A 595 -19.47 2.26 55.06
C THR A 595 -17.97 2.18 54.75
N ASN A 596 -17.22 1.72 55.74
CA ASN A 596 -15.81 1.36 55.59
C ASN A 596 -15.64 -0.12 55.18
N ASP A 597 -16.71 -0.92 55.27
CA ASP A 597 -16.77 -2.32 54.87
C ASP A 597 -17.23 -2.47 53.40
N TRP A 598 -16.83 -3.56 52.76
CA TRP A 598 -17.29 -3.88 51.41
C TRP A 598 -18.79 -4.19 51.41
N GLN A 599 -19.59 -3.38 50.71
CA GLN A 599 -20.99 -3.69 50.40
C GLN A 599 -21.11 -4.13 48.94
N THR A 600 -21.97 -5.12 48.69
CA THR A 600 -22.31 -5.55 47.33
C THR A 600 -23.75 -5.21 47.05
N PHE A 601 -23.99 -4.57 45.90
CA PHE A 601 -25.33 -4.29 45.41
C PHE A 601 -25.49 -4.81 43.99
N GLU A 602 -26.68 -5.33 43.73
CA GLU A 602 -27.03 -6.01 42.49
C GLU A 602 -28.28 -5.38 41.87
N THR A 603 -28.31 -5.34 40.54
CA THR A 603 -29.48 -4.95 39.75
C THR A 603 -29.46 -5.64 38.39
N THR A 604 -30.53 -5.50 37.62
CA THR A 604 -30.60 -5.98 36.25
C THR A 604 -30.98 -4.86 35.31
N LEU A 605 -30.12 -4.54 34.34
CA LEU A 605 -30.45 -3.61 33.26
C LEU A 605 -31.48 -4.30 32.33
N PRO A 606 -32.74 -3.83 32.26
CA PRO A 606 -33.85 -4.56 31.63
C PRO A 606 -33.85 -4.45 30.11
N SER A 607 -32.73 -4.08 29.48
CA SER A 607 -32.64 -3.91 28.04
C SER A 607 -32.94 -5.24 27.33
N THR A 608 -33.77 -5.19 26.29
CA THR A 608 -33.99 -6.31 25.36
C THR A 608 -33.06 -6.25 24.15
N ALA A 609 -32.35 -5.13 23.97
CA ALA A 609 -31.35 -4.93 22.92
C ALA A 609 -29.92 -5.18 23.45
N LYS A 610 -28.92 -5.09 22.56
CA LYS A 610 -27.52 -5.16 22.98
C LYS A 610 -27.12 -3.86 23.68
N ILE A 611 -26.52 -3.96 24.86
CA ILE A 611 -25.92 -2.81 25.56
C ILE A 611 -24.50 -2.59 25.04
N ILE A 612 -24.24 -1.36 24.56
CA ILE A 612 -22.96 -0.95 23.96
C ILE A 612 -22.12 -0.02 24.84
N HIS A 613 -22.72 0.56 25.88
CA HIS A 613 -22.07 1.50 26.78
C HIS A 613 -22.77 1.47 28.14
N VAL A 614 -22.01 1.30 29.23
CA VAL A 614 -22.50 1.43 30.61
C VAL A 614 -21.77 2.55 31.34
N ARG A 615 -22.49 3.30 32.18
CA ARG A 615 -21.99 4.32 33.10
C ARG A 615 -22.51 4.02 34.51
N ILE A 616 -21.62 4.04 35.49
CA ILE A 616 -21.95 3.87 36.91
C ILE A 616 -21.44 5.12 37.65
N ARG A 617 -22.36 5.85 38.27
CA ARG A 617 -22.09 7.07 39.01
C ARG A 617 -22.33 6.80 40.49
N PHE A 618 -21.37 7.17 41.32
CA PHE A 618 -21.44 6.98 42.77
C PHE A 618 -21.82 8.28 43.49
N PRO A 619 -22.24 8.22 44.77
CA PRO A 619 -22.42 9.40 45.60
C PRO A 619 -21.18 10.30 45.62
N LYS A 620 -21.38 11.61 45.84
CA LYS A 620 -20.30 12.61 45.81
C LYS A 620 -19.33 12.44 46.99
N GLY A 621 -18.34 11.56 46.81
CA GLY A 621 -17.32 11.22 47.81
C GLY A 621 -16.28 10.27 47.24
N ILE A 622 -15.40 9.77 48.12
CA ILE A 622 -14.44 8.73 47.78
C ILE A 622 -15.19 7.40 47.64
N THR A 623 -14.94 6.70 46.54
CA THR A 623 -15.50 5.35 46.32
C THR A 623 -14.35 4.39 46.07
N SER A 624 -14.24 3.33 46.87
CA SER A 624 -13.36 2.21 46.55
C SER A 624 -14.19 1.10 45.91
N ILE A 625 -13.72 0.48 44.83
CA ILE A 625 -14.42 -0.53 44.04
C ILE A 625 -13.52 -1.75 43.97
N LYS A 626 -14.00 -2.86 44.53
CA LYS A 626 -13.33 -4.16 44.48
C LYS A 626 -13.71 -4.93 43.23
N ASN A 627 -14.98 -4.84 42.85
CA ASN A 627 -15.50 -5.59 41.71
C ASN A 627 -16.62 -4.82 40.99
N ILE A 628 -16.62 -4.96 39.66
CA ILE A 628 -17.76 -4.65 38.79
C ILE A 628 -17.91 -5.85 37.89
N GLU A 629 -19.09 -6.44 37.82
CA GLU A 629 -19.42 -7.54 36.91
C GLU A 629 -20.68 -7.17 36.14
N LEU A 630 -20.57 -7.16 34.80
CA LEU A 630 -21.68 -7.04 33.87
C LEU A 630 -21.90 -8.40 33.21
N LYS A 631 -22.92 -9.13 33.62
CA LYS A 631 -23.22 -10.49 33.13
C LYS A 631 -24.42 -10.45 32.17
N PRO A 632 -24.20 -10.64 30.85
CA PRO A 632 -25.29 -10.70 29.89
C PRO A 632 -26.05 -12.03 30.01
N VAL A 633 -27.26 -12.09 29.46
CA VAL A 633 -28.03 -13.35 29.37
C VAL A 633 -27.31 -14.40 28.52
N ARG A 634 -26.49 -13.96 27.55
CA ARG A 634 -25.63 -14.81 26.71
C ARG A 634 -24.29 -14.09 26.44
N GLY A 635 -23.19 -14.83 26.53
CA GLY A 635 -21.83 -14.33 26.29
C GLY A 635 -20.97 -14.26 27.55
N LYS A 636 -19.72 -13.79 27.41
CA LYS A 636 -18.77 -13.61 28.52
C LYS A 636 -19.20 -12.42 29.38
N ALA A 637 -19.09 -12.54 30.71
CA ALA A 637 -19.21 -11.40 31.62
C ALA A 637 -18.05 -10.42 31.41
N ILE A 638 -18.30 -9.13 31.61
CA ILE A 638 -17.27 -8.08 31.60
C ILE A 638 -17.02 -7.66 33.04
N THR A 639 -15.78 -7.80 33.48
CA THR A 639 -15.37 -7.46 34.83
C THR A 639 -14.66 -6.10 34.91
N LEU A 640 -14.34 -5.65 36.12
CA LEU A 640 -13.51 -4.46 36.36
C LEU A 640 -12.13 -4.54 35.68
N THR A 641 -11.62 -5.75 35.45
CA THR A 641 -10.30 -6.03 34.87
C THR A 641 -10.34 -6.42 33.39
N ASP A 642 -11.53 -6.62 32.79
CA ASP A 642 -11.72 -6.99 31.37
C ASP A 642 -11.99 -5.78 30.43
#